data_AF-A0A061B4Y7-F1
#
_entry.id   AF-A0A061B4Y7-F1
#
_cell.length_a   1.000
_cell.length_b   1.000
_cell.length_c   1.000
_cell.angle_alpha   90.00
_cell.angle_beta   90.00
_cell.angle_gamma   90.00
#
_symmetry.space_group_name_H-M   'P 1'
#
loop_
_entity.id
_entity.type
_entity.pdbx_description
1 polymer ?
#
loop_
_entity_poly.entity_id
_entity_poly.type
_entity_poly.pdbx_seq_one_letter_code
_entity_poly.pdbx_strand_id
1 'polypeptide(L)'
;MAPAALSPEMDELAAFFQRAGLSEQRAKETARSKTAPAARSLFEAAGLETSPLEDKQGALVLQVAKDGHALSDEARLYIVEAVRDGRLSKSDQVTAAIKFMGATVPPVDQAAFDEACGVGFTITPDELDRRVRAYLTTHDAEVSKSGWGGFSKTSGLMRQDDSLKWVNPLELKAAAEKAFEEKFGKKEDAKKAQAEKAKKESKAPKASTSTASLPAAESPDDMFKQGWLSRLHKPGGNEQPIAERMKEHLAWTGGKVFTRFPPEPNGFLHIGHSKAIAVNFGYAKFHKGHCYLRYDDTNPEAEEQIYFDKILENVRWLGYEPYQITHSSDHFQELYDLACLLIKKGLAYTSDDSAEEIANQRGGKDHGPRYESKDRNKPIEQSLAEFADMKAGKYKPGEMVLRMKQDMQSSNPTMWDIIAYRVLGKPHHRTGTQWCIYPTYDFTHCLCDSFENITHSLCTVEFIAARTAYDWLCDALEVYKPRQSEYGRLTLEGAITSKRKLLKLVKEGHVNGWDDPRLHTLVALKRRGVPPAAIITFVSSLGVSTQNSLVQLSRFEQTVRSHLEMTTPRLNLILRPIRVTLENLPADFFLEVEKPLHPKDPSMGTARVPFTREVFIDADDFRTEASKDFFRLAPGATVGLLNVPKPISYVSHETDPATGAVTHIVCRYDEDVKEGFKPKGWIHWVASSAAHNSPVKVKETRLFSRLFKSDNPGALGDAYLDDLNPESLKVVEGALIEPAVWDVVRSSLKRANEVVELRKAEAAKNGTEAPPSVDGLEVVRFQANRVAYFCLDADSKLVEDGAKDGGELVLNLIASLKEDKGKGR
;
A
#
# COMPACT_ATOMS: atom_id res chain seq x y z
N MET A 1 4.91 -3.85 20.09
CA MET A 1 4.94 -4.30 21.50
C MET A 1 6.39 -4.45 21.91
N ALA A 2 6.77 -3.97 23.09
CA ALA A 2 7.98 -4.48 23.72
C ALA A 2 7.78 -5.98 23.98
N PRO A 3 8.69 -6.86 23.55
CA PRO A 3 8.54 -8.29 23.77
C PRO A 3 8.52 -8.59 25.27
N ALA A 4 7.78 -9.64 25.68
CA ALA A 4 7.71 -10.11 27.08
C ALA A 4 9.10 -10.10 27.73
N ALA A 5 9.20 -9.64 28.98
CA ALA A 5 10.46 -9.56 29.71
C ALA A 5 11.15 -10.94 29.69
N LEU A 6 12.42 -10.94 29.30
CA LEU A 6 13.25 -12.14 29.30
C LEU A 6 13.54 -12.54 30.77
N SER A 7 13.83 -13.81 31.00
CA SER A 7 14.41 -14.19 32.30
C SER A 7 15.82 -13.59 32.42
N PRO A 8 16.34 -13.37 33.64
CA PRO A 8 17.69 -12.81 33.83
C PRO A 8 18.79 -13.57 33.06
N GLU A 9 18.70 -14.89 32.97
CA GLU A 9 19.62 -15.74 32.21
C GLU A 9 19.52 -15.50 30.69
N MET A 10 18.31 -15.27 30.18
CA MET A 10 18.11 -14.98 28.76
C MET A 10 18.51 -13.56 28.38
N ASP A 11 18.40 -12.61 29.32
CA ASP A 11 18.91 -11.24 29.13
C ASP A 11 20.43 -11.23 29.07
N GLU A 12 21.12 -11.98 29.93
CA GLU A 12 22.57 -12.13 29.88
C GLU A 12 23.03 -12.79 28.57
N LEU A 13 22.29 -13.82 28.13
CA LEU A 13 22.56 -14.51 26.86
C LEU A 13 22.30 -13.61 25.64
N ALA A 14 21.26 -12.78 25.68
CA ALA A 14 21.01 -11.78 24.65
C ALA A 14 22.12 -10.71 24.63
N ALA A 15 22.61 -10.28 25.80
CA ALA A 15 23.72 -9.33 25.89
C ALA A 15 25.03 -9.92 25.32
N PHE A 16 25.30 -11.22 25.53
CA PHE A 16 26.41 -11.92 24.89
C PHE A 16 26.32 -11.87 23.36
N PHE A 17 25.16 -12.24 22.80
CA PHE A 17 24.96 -12.25 21.36
C PHE A 17 25.06 -10.86 20.72
N GLN A 18 24.65 -9.82 21.45
CA GLN A 18 24.85 -8.43 21.02
C GLN A 18 26.32 -8.03 20.98
N ARG A 19 27.11 -8.38 22.01
CA ARG A 19 28.56 -8.12 22.01
C ARG A 19 29.26 -8.84 20.87
N ALA A 20 28.78 -10.02 20.48
CA ALA A 20 29.32 -10.79 19.37
C ALA A 20 28.82 -10.35 17.98
N GLY A 21 28.07 -9.25 17.88
CA GLY A 21 27.73 -8.59 16.61
C GLY A 21 26.29 -8.75 16.11
N LEU A 22 25.39 -9.39 16.88
CA LEU A 22 23.98 -9.52 16.51
C LEU A 22 23.17 -8.28 16.92
N SER A 23 22.20 -7.89 16.08
CA SER A 23 21.23 -6.84 16.42
C SER A 23 20.43 -7.17 17.67
N GLU A 24 19.94 -6.15 18.37
CA GLU A 24 19.20 -6.31 19.62
C GLU A 24 18.02 -7.29 19.49
N GLN A 25 17.24 -7.17 18.42
CA GLN A 25 16.11 -8.06 18.13
C GLN A 25 16.58 -9.51 17.91
N ARG A 26 17.57 -9.73 17.05
CA ARG A 26 18.07 -11.07 16.73
C ARG A 26 18.75 -11.74 17.92
N ALA A 27 19.44 -10.98 18.75
CA ALA A 27 20.04 -11.48 19.98
C ALA A 27 18.98 -11.97 20.97
N LYS A 28 17.88 -11.20 21.15
CA LYS A 28 16.74 -11.60 21.99
C LYS A 28 15.99 -12.82 21.42
N GLU A 29 15.84 -12.91 20.10
CA GLU A 29 15.26 -14.09 19.43
C GLU A 29 16.16 -15.32 19.56
N THR A 30 17.46 -15.15 19.40
CA THR A 30 18.46 -16.23 19.54
C THR A 30 18.49 -16.75 20.97
N ALA A 31 18.46 -15.86 21.97
CA ALA A 31 18.38 -16.23 23.38
C ALA A 31 17.11 -17.03 23.73
N ARG A 32 16.02 -16.84 22.96
CA ARG A 32 14.77 -17.62 23.06
C ARG A 32 14.80 -18.95 22.31
N SER A 33 15.80 -19.18 21.46
CA SER A 33 15.88 -20.38 20.64
C SER A 33 16.38 -21.59 21.43
N LYS A 34 15.89 -22.78 21.08
CA LYS A 34 16.45 -24.05 21.58
C LYS A 34 17.90 -24.28 21.14
N THR A 35 18.37 -23.56 20.11
CA THR A 35 19.75 -23.63 19.61
C THR A 35 20.69 -22.63 20.28
N ALA A 36 20.22 -21.84 21.25
CA ALA A 36 21.02 -20.81 21.90
C ALA A 36 22.32 -21.34 22.56
N PRO A 37 22.33 -22.50 23.25
CA PRO A 37 23.57 -23.04 23.82
C PRO A 37 24.60 -23.41 22.75
N ALA A 38 24.16 -24.03 21.64
CA ALA A 38 25.03 -24.40 20.54
C ALA A 38 25.58 -23.15 19.81
N ALA A 39 24.74 -22.13 19.64
CA ALA A 39 25.17 -20.84 19.09
C ALA A 39 26.19 -20.15 20.01
N ARG A 40 25.95 -20.12 21.32
CA ARG A 40 26.88 -19.53 22.29
C ARG A 40 28.26 -20.21 22.22
N SER A 41 28.28 -21.54 22.27
CA SER A 41 29.51 -22.31 22.20
C SER A 41 30.29 -22.07 20.90
N LEU A 42 29.61 -21.99 19.75
CA LEU A 42 30.26 -21.69 18.47
C LEU A 42 30.81 -20.26 18.41
N PHE A 43 30.06 -19.28 18.94
CA PHE A 43 30.48 -17.87 18.96
C PHE A 43 31.67 -17.65 19.90
N GLU A 44 31.70 -18.33 21.06
CA GLU A 44 32.85 -18.35 21.99
C GLU A 44 34.07 -18.99 21.33
N ALA A 45 33.90 -20.18 20.73
CA ALA A 45 34.99 -20.88 20.05
C ALA A 45 35.58 -20.10 18.86
N ALA A 46 34.74 -19.31 18.18
CA ALA A 46 35.17 -18.43 17.07
C ALA A 46 35.73 -17.08 17.55
N GLY A 47 35.75 -16.79 18.85
CA GLY A 47 36.29 -15.55 19.41
C GLY A 47 35.49 -14.30 19.08
N LEU A 48 34.21 -14.42 18.74
CA LEU A 48 33.41 -13.32 18.20
C LEU A 48 33.09 -12.21 19.20
N GLU A 49 33.27 -12.44 20.52
CA GLU A 49 33.19 -11.35 21.51
C GLU A 49 34.36 -10.38 21.43
N THR A 50 35.53 -10.84 20.95
CA THR A 50 36.73 -10.01 20.81
C THR A 50 36.87 -9.41 19.41
N SER A 51 36.28 -10.06 18.41
CA SER A 51 36.24 -9.61 17.02
C SER A 51 34.81 -9.82 16.47
N PRO A 52 33.88 -8.89 16.74
CA PRO A 52 32.48 -9.05 16.38
C PRO A 52 32.26 -8.98 14.88
N LEU A 53 31.27 -9.75 14.41
CA LEU A 53 30.84 -9.76 13.02
C LEU A 53 29.75 -8.71 12.78
N GLU A 54 29.53 -8.34 11.51
CA GLU A 54 28.31 -7.60 11.16
C GLU A 54 27.06 -8.48 11.38
N ASP A 55 25.90 -7.87 11.66
CA ASP A 55 24.65 -8.59 11.93
C ASP A 55 24.28 -9.62 10.84
N LYS A 56 24.59 -9.32 9.56
CA LYS A 56 24.40 -10.26 8.43
C LYS A 56 25.33 -11.47 8.50
N GLN A 57 26.60 -11.27 8.81
CA GLN A 57 27.56 -12.35 9.00
C GLN A 57 27.20 -13.18 10.24
N GLY A 58 26.78 -12.53 11.33
CA GLY A 58 26.28 -13.20 12.52
C GLY A 58 25.06 -14.10 12.24
N ALA A 59 24.17 -13.70 11.34
CA ALA A 59 23.05 -14.55 10.89
C ALA A 59 23.52 -15.84 10.20
N LEU A 60 24.58 -15.74 9.39
CA LEU A 60 25.17 -16.90 8.72
C LEU A 60 25.85 -17.83 9.73
N VAL A 61 26.51 -17.29 10.76
CA VAL A 61 27.08 -18.10 11.86
C VAL A 61 25.99 -18.81 12.66
N LEU A 62 24.83 -18.17 12.90
CA LEU A 62 23.68 -18.82 13.52
C LEU A 62 23.14 -19.98 12.68
N GLN A 63 23.19 -19.87 11.34
CA GLN A 63 22.86 -20.96 10.44
C GLN A 63 23.84 -22.12 10.59
N VAL A 64 25.16 -21.86 10.71
CA VAL A 64 26.17 -22.89 10.99
C VAL A 64 25.89 -23.59 12.33
N ALA A 65 25.56 -22.83 13.37
CA ALA A 65 25.23 -23.40 14.69
C ALA A 65 24.00 -24.32 14.67
N LYS A 66 23.02 -24.00 13.81
CA LYS A 66 21.76 -24.75 13.69
C LYS A 66 21.92 -25.97 12.77
N ASP A 67 22.41 -25.76 11.56
CA ASP A 67 22.37 -26.75 10.49
C ASP A 67 23.67 -27.58 10.42
N GLY A 68 24.77 -27.08 11.00
CA GLY A 68 26.09 -27.73 11.03
C GLY A 68 26.37 -28.55 12.30
N HIS A 69 25.35 -28.89 13.11
CA HIS A 69 25.53 -29.58 14.40
C HIS A 69 26.18 -30.97 14.29
N ALA A 70 26.16 -31.60 13.12
CA ALA A 70 26.80 -32.89 12.86
C ALA A 70 28.28 -32.79 12.45
N LEU A 71 28.82 -31.58 12.27
CA LEU A 71 30.19 -31.32 11.86
C LEU A 71 31.14 -31.24 13.07
N SER A 72 32.42 -31.54 12.87
CA SER A 72 33.46 -31.31 13.88
C SER A 72 33.58 -29.81 14.22
N ASP A 73 34.15 -29.50 15.38
CA ASP A 73 34.34 -28.10 15.80
C ASP A 73 35.30 -27.37 14.84
N GLU A 74 36.36 -28.04 14.37
CA GLU A 74 37.29 -27.50 13.38
C GLU A 74 36.59 -27.17 12.05
N ALA A 75 35.66 -28.04 11.63
CA ALA A 75 34.90 -27.83 10.41
C ALA A 75 33.93 -26.65 10.53
N ARG A 76 33.26 -26.51 11.68
CA ARG A 76 32.37 -25.36 11.94
C ARG A 76 33.17 -24.06 12.00
N LEU A 77 34.32 -24.04 12.67
CA LEU A 77 35.18 -22.87 12.76
C LEU A 77 35.72 -22.44 11.39
N TYR A 78 36.07 -23.38 10.52
CA TYR A 78 36.48 -23.06 9.15
C TYR A 78 35.38 -22.35 8.34
N ILE A 79 34.11 -22.77 8.49
CA ILE A 79 32.97 -22.10 7.84
C ILE A 79 32.76 -20.70 8.43
N VAL A 80 32.90 -20.55 9.76
CA VAL A 80 32.80 -19.24 10.42
C VAL A 80 33.90 -18.28 9.95
N GLU A 81 35.12 -18.78 9.76
CA GLU A 81 36.23 -18.02 9.16
C GLU A 81 35.90 -17.57 7.73
N ALA A 82 35.34 -18.47 6.93
CA ALA A 82 34.94 -18.14 5.56
C ALA A 82 33.80 -17.10 5.50
N VAL A 83 32.91 -17.06 6.50
CA VAL A 83 31.91 -15.99 6.67
C VAL A 83 32.58 -14.68 7.09
N ARG A 84 33.54 -14.75 8.01
CA ARG A 84 34.28 -13.59 8.53
C ARG A 84 35.06 -12.86 7.44
N ASP A 85 35.75 -13.61 6.60
CA ASP A 85 36.55 -13.07 5.49
C ASP A 85 35.71 -12.69 4.26
N GLY A 86 34.39 -12.86 4.32
CA GLY A 86 33.45 -12.50 3.24
C GLY A 86 33.41 -13.50 2.07
N ARG A 87 34.12 -14.63 2.15
CA ARG A 87 34.06 -15.71 1.16
C ARG A 87 32.66 -16.30 1.07
N LEU A 88 31.99 -16.49 2.21
CA LEU A 88 30.59 -16.88 2.32
C LEU A 88 29.74 -15.69 2.74
N SER A 89 28.91 -15.19 1.83
CA SER A 89 28.05 -14.01 2.06
C SER A 89 26.56 -14.31 1.94
N LYS A 90 26.18 -15.53 1.52
CA LYS A 90 24.79 -15.96 1.29
C LYS A 90 24.48 -17.28 2.01
N SER A 91 23.23 -17.45 2.42
CA SER A 91 22.74 -18.65 3.13
C SER A 91 22.91 -19.96 2.33
N ASP A 92 22.77 -19.90 1.00
CA ASP A 92 22.98 -21.07 0.13
C ASP A 92 24.45 -21.49 0.08
N GLN A 93 25.38 -20.53 0.16
CA GLN A 93 26.82 -20.82 0.22
C GLN A 93 27.18 -21.48 1.56
N VAL A 94 26.56 -21.05 2.67
CA VAL A 94 26.72 -21.70 3.98
C VAL A 94 26.15 -23.12 3.96
N THR A 95 25.00 -23.33 3.31
CA THR A 95 24.42 -24.68 3.14
C THR A 95 25.36 -25.60 2.36
N ALA A 96 25.95 -25.10 1.27
CA ALA A 96 26.93 -25.84 0.49
C ALA A 96 28.22 -26.11 1.29
N ALA A 97 28.70 -25.14 2.07
CA ALA A 97 29.86 -25.29 2.93
C ALA A 97 29.63 -26.37 4.01
N ILE A 98 28.45 -26.39 4.65
CA ILE A 98 28.09 -27.44 5.61
C ILE A 98 28.09 -28.82 4.95
N LYS A 99 27.53 -28.92 3.73
CA LYS A 99 27.50 -30.17 2.96
C LYS A 99 28.90 -30.64 2.56
N PHE A 100 29.74 -29.72 2.09
CA PHE A 100 31.13 -30.01 1.70
C PHE A 100 31.94 -30.50 2.90
N MET A 101 31.88 -29.77 4.01
CA MET A 101 32.59 -30.11 5.24
C MET A 101 32.10 -31.40 5.90
N GLY A 102 30.86 -31.81 5.63
CA GLY A 102 30.34 -33.11 6.06
C GLY A 102 30.88 -34.30 5.26
N ALA A 103 31.41 -34.06 4.06
CA ALA A 103 31.96 -35.08 3.16
C ALA A 103 33.50 -35.06 3.09
N THR A 104 34.16 -34.06 3.68
CA THR A 104 35.61 -33.85 3.61
C THR A 104 36.23 -33.93 5.00
N VAL A 105 37.35 -34.65 5.11
CA VAL A 105 38.15 -34.74 6.34
C VAL A 105 39.31 -33.73 6.24
N PRO A 106 39.60 -32.92 7.28
CA PRO A 106 40.71 -31.96 7.27
C PRO A 106 42.07 -32.62 6.94
N PRO A 107 43.00 -31.91 6.27
CA PRO A 107 42.97 -30.49 5.92
C PRO A 107 42.09 -30.18 4.70
N VAL A 108 41.40 -29.04 4.75
CA VAL A 108 40.49 -28.58 3.68
C VAL A 108 41.30 -28.02 2.53
N ASP A 109 41.11 -28.57 1.33
CA ASP A 109 41.55 -27.91 0.09
C ASP A 109 40.70 -26.66 -0.14
N GLN A 110 41.32 -25.49 0.03
CA GLN A 110 40.65 -24.20 -0.09
C GLN A 110 40.10 -23.96 -1.50
N ALA A 111 40.79 -24.39 -2.55
CA ALA A 111 40.31 -24.20 -3.93
C ALA A 111 39.06 -25.06 -4.19
N ALA A 112 39.08 -26.31 -3.74
CA ALA A 112 37.92 -27.20 -3.82
C ALA A 112 36.74 -26.70 -2.97
N PHE A 113 37.01 -26.13 -1.79
CA PHE A 113 36.00 -25.52 -0.94
C PHE A 113 35.37 -24.29 -1.60
N ASP A 114 36.19 -23.37 -2.10
CA ASP A 114 35.73 -22.13 -2.72
C ASP A 114 34.90 -22.43 -3.98
N GLU A 115 35.31 -23.41 -4.81
CA GLU A 115 34.54 -23.88 -5.97
C GLU A 115 33.20 -24.52 -5.56
N ALA A 116 33.23 -25.45 -4.59
CA ALA A 116 32.02 -26.15 -4.14
C ALA A 116 31.00 -25.22 -3.49
N CYS A 117 31.45 -24.11 -2.89
CA CYS A 117 30.61 -23.14 -2.19
C CYS A 117 30.28 -21.89 -3.03
N GLY A 118 30.77 -21.81 -4.27
CA GLY A 118 30.53 -20.66 -5.15
C GLY A 118 31.16 -19.36 -4.62
N VAL A 119 32.29 -19.46 -3.92
CA VAL A 119 33.07 -18.31 -3.45
C VAL A 119 33.67 -17.60 -4.66
N GLY A 120 33.53 -16.28 -4.72
CA GLY A 120 34.04 -15.49 -5.85
C GLY A 120 33.33 -15.75 -7.19
N PHE A 121 32.20 -16.46 -7.19
CA PHE A 121 31.44 -16.70 -8.42
C PHE A 121 30.94 -15.37 -9.01
N THR A 122 31.47 -15.04 -10.19
CA THR A 122 31.00 -13.94 -11.01
C THR A 122 30.74 -14.48 -12.42
N ILE A 123 29.61 -14.09 -12.99
CA ILE A 123 29.26 -14.44 -14.36
C ILE A 123 28.96 -13.15 -15.12
N THR A 124 29.49 -13.00 -16.33
CA THR A 124 29.14 -11.86 -17.19
C THR A 124 27.78 -12.14 -17.86
N PRO A 125 27.03 -11.11 -18.27
CA PRO A 125 25.77 -11.31 -18.99
C PRO A 125 25.90 -12.21 -20.22
N ASP A 126 26.97 -12.04 -20.99
CA ASP A 126 27.23 -12.85 -22.20
C ASP A 126 27.53 -14.32 -21.85
N GLU A 127 28.27 -14.55 -20.76
CA GLU A 127 28.56 -15.90 -20.27
C GLU A 127 27.31 -16.59 -19.73
N LEU A 128 26.46 -15.85 -19.04
CA LEU A 128 25.17 -16.34 -18.56
C LEU A 128 24.26 -16.74 -19.72
N ASP A 129 24.13 -15.87 -20.73
CA ASP A 129 23.35 -16.16 -21.93
C ASP A 129 23.89 -17.42 -22.64
N ARG A 130 25.21 -17.57 -22.74
CA ARG A 130 25.85 -18.75 -23.34
C ARG A 130 25.53 -20.03 -22.56
N ARG A 131 25.66 -20.02 -21.23
CA ARG A 131 25.39 -21.19 -20.38
C ARG A 131 23.91 -21.58 -20.37
N VAL A 132 23.02 -20.60 -20.33
CA VAL A 132 21.57 -20.84 -20.43
C VAL A 132 21.22 -21.48 -21.77
N ARG A 133 21.78 -20.99 -22.89
CA ARG A 133 21.59 -21.62 -24.21
C ARG A 133 22.15 -23.03 -24.27
N ALA A 134 23.34 -23.26 -23.71
CA ALA A 134 23.94 -24.59 -23.65
C ALA A 134 23.03 -25.55 -22.85
N TYR A 135 22.53 -25.13 -21.68
CA TYR A 135 21.60 -25.93 -20.88
C TYR A 135 20.32 -26.29 -21.64
N LEU A 136 19.74 -25.32 -22.36
CA LEU A 136 18.53 -25.55 -23.17
C LEU A 136 18.75 -26.49 -24.35
N THR A 137 19.95 -26.48 -24.94
CA THR A 137 20.34 -27.42 -25.99
C THR A 137 20.50 -28.84 -25.42
N THR A 138 21.14 -28.98 -24.25
CA THR A 138 21.30 -30.29 -23.59
C THR A 138 19.96 -30.91 -23.20
N HIS A 139 18.96 -30.08 -22.86
CA HIS A 139 17.62 -30.50 -22.47
C HIS A 139 16.58 -30.29 -23.59
N ASP A 140 17.02 -30.21 -24.86
CA ASP A 140 16.17 -29.80 -25.99
C ASP A 140 14.91 -30.66 -26.11
N ALA A 141 15.02 -31.98 -25.97
CA ALA A 141 13.88 -32.89 -26.10
C ALA A 141 12.73 -32.57 -25.12
N GLU A 142 13.04 -32.18 -23.88
CA GLU A 142 12.03 -31.81 -22.88
C GLU A 142 11.53 -30.37 -23.06
N VAL A 143 12.45 -29.46 -23.39
CA VAL A 143 12.18 -28.04 -23.58
C VAL A 143 11.32 -27.81 -24.83
N SER A 144 11.65 -28.46 -25.94
CA SER A 144 10.91 -28.39 -27.21
C SER A 144 9.53 -29.05 -27.10
N LYS A 145 9.38 -30.10 -26.28
CA LYS A 145 8.08 -30.75 -26.01
C LYS A 145 7.14 -29.89 -25.18
N SER A 146 7.66 -29.15 -24.20
CA SER A 146 6.84 -28.39 -23.24
C SER A 146 6.69 -26.91 -23.60
N GLY A 147 7.60 -26.36 -24.41
CA GLY A 147 7.61 -24.97 -24.86
C GLY A 147 7.45 -23.98 -23.71
N TRP A 148 6.79 -22.86 -23.97
CA TRP A 148 6.47 -21.85 -22.95
C TRP A 148 5.69 -22.39 -21.73
N GLY A 149 4.95 -23.50 -21.87
CA GLY A 149 4.24 -24.15 -20.76
C GLY A 149 5.18 -24.85 -19.76
N GLY A 150 6.38 -25.25 -20.21
CA GLY A 150 7.42 -25.85 -19.38
C GLY A 150 8.36 -24.85 -18.70
N PHE A 151 8.28 -23.56 -19.05
CA PHE A 151 9.26 -22.54 -18.65
C PHE A 151 9.52 -22.49 -17.14
N SER A 152 8.47 -22.56 -16.30
CA SER A 152 8.61 -22.54 -14.84
C SER A 152 9.38 -23.76 -14.31
N LYS A 153 9.15 -24.94 -14.91
CA LYS A 153 9.85 -26.16 -14.54
C LYS A 153 11.30 -26.11 -14.99
N THR A 154 11.56 -25.72 -16.25
CA THR A 154 12.91 -25.63 -16.82
C THR A 154 13.77 -24.60 -16.08
N SER A 155 13.24 -23.41 -15.79
CA SER A 155 13.95 -22.38 -15.02
C SER A 155 14.21 -22.78 -13.57
N GLY A 156 13.35 -23.63 -12.98
CA GLY A 156 13.58 -24.24 -11.67
C GLY A 156 14.73 -25.25 -11.70
N LEU A 157 14.79 -26.10 -12.73
CA LEU A 157 15.84 -27.11 -12.89
C LEU A 157 17.21 -26.49 -13.21
N MET A 158 17.26 -25.37 -13.93
CA MET A 158 18.51 -24.62 -14.17
C MET A 158 19.22 -24.20 -12.88
N ARG A 159 18.48 -23.99 -11.78
CA ARG A 159 19.07 -23.63 -10.48
C ARG A 159 19.75 -24.80 -9.78
N GLN A 160 19.54 -26.02 -10.28
CA GLN A 160 20.17 -27.24 -9.78
C GLN A 160 21.40 -27.61 -10.62
N ASP A 161 21.64 -26.91 -11.74
CA ASP A 161 22.80 -27.11 -12.59
C ASP A 161 24.04 -26.46 -11.97
N ASP A 162 25.15 -27.20 -11.90
CA ASP A 162 26.38 -26.73 -11.26
C ASP A 162 26.94 -25.45 -11.89
N SER A 163 26.68 -25.21 -13.18
CA SER A 163 27.16 -24.03 -13.89
C SER A 163 26.30 -22.78 -13.69
N LEU A 164 25.07 -22.93 -13.15
CA LEU A 164 24.04 -21.89 -13.03
C LEU A 164 23.49 -21.72 -11.60
N LYS A 165 23.73 -22.65 -10.67
CA LYS A 165 23.18 -22.65 -9.30
C LYS A 165 23.53 -21.40 -8.48
N TRP A 166 24.66 -20.76 -8.77
CA TRP A 166 25.14 -19.56 -8.07
C TRP A 166 24.70 -18.23 -8.72
N VAL A 167 24.04 -18.30 -9.88
CA VAL A 167 23.56 -17.14 -10.62
C VAL A 167 22.38 -16.50 -9.89
N ASN A 168 22.27 -15.17 -9.95
CA ASN A 168 21.11 -14.48 -9.42
C ASN A 168 19.80 -15.04 -10.04
N PRO A 169 18.82 -15.45 -9.21
CA PRO A 169 17.56 -16.01 -9.68
C PRO A 169 16.78 -15.17 -10.70
N LEU A 170 16.91 -13.85 -10.64
CA LEU A 170 16.26 -12.91 -11.56
C LEU A 170 17.02 -12.80 -12.88
N GLU A 171 18.35 -12.73 -12.83
CA GLU A 171 19.21 -12.68 -14.03
C GLU A 171 19.11 -14.00 -14.81
N LEU A 172 19.17 -15.13 -14.11
CA LEU A 172 18.98 -16.46 -14.70
C LEU A 172 17.60 -16.57 -15.37
N LYS A 173 16.55 -16.06 -14.73
CA LYS A 173 15.20 -16.05 -15.30
C LYS A 173 15.13 -15.16 -16.53
N ALA A 174 15.73 -13.97 -16.51
CA ALA A 174 15.73 -13.05 -17.65
C ALA A 174 16.48 -13.63 -18.86
N ALA A 175 17.66 -14.21 -18.64
CA ALA A 175 18.43 -14.90 -19.68
C ALA A 175 17.66 -16.11 -20.24
N ALA A 176 16.98 -16.88 -19.38
CA ALA A 176 16.14 -17.99 -19.80
C ALA A 176 14.91 -17.51 -20.59
N GLU A 177 14.23 -16.42 -20.20
CA GLU A 177 13.11 -15.86 -20.96
C GLU A 177 13.57 -15.39 -22.35
N LYS A 178 14.71 -14.70 -22.43
CA LYS A 178 15.32 -14.28 -23.70
C LYS A 178 15.61 -15.49 -24.61
N ALA A 179 16.23 -16.55 -24.08
CA ALA A 179 16.53 -17.75 -24.85
C ALA A 179 15.27 -18.53 -25.27
N PHE A 180 14.21 -18.52 -24.46
CA PHE A 180 12.91 -19.09 -24.84
C PHE A 180 12.20 -18.26 -25.90
N GLU A 181 12.28 -16.92 -25.87
CA GLU A 181 11.72 -16.04 -26.90
C GLU A 181 12.38 -16.25 -28.26
N GLU A 182 13.70 -16.41 -28.29
CA GLU A 182 14.42 -16.71 -29.52
C GLU A 182 14.05 -18.08 -30.11
N LYS A 183 13.83 -19.08 -29.25
CA LYS A 183 13.53 -20.45 -29.67
C LYS A 183 12.06 -20.69 -30.03
N PHE A 184 11.13 -20.05 -29.33
CA PHE A 184 9.69 -20.32 -29.42
C PHE A 184 8.85 -19.10 -29.84
N GLY A 185 9.48 -17.95 -30.10
CA GLY A 185 8.79 -16.69 -30.34
C GLY A 185 8.27 -16.06 -29.05
N LYS A 186 7.63 -14.89 -29.18
CA LYS A 186 7.13 -14.12 -28.02
C LYS A 186 6.13 -14.93 -27.21
N LYS A 187 6.26 -14.86 -25.88
CA LYS A 187 5.40 -15.54 -24.91
C LYS A 187 3.91 -15.20 -25.08
N GLU A 188 3.61 -14.00 -25.58
CA GLU A 188 2.25 -13.51 -25.83
C GLU A 188 1.58 -14.22 -27.02
N ASP A 189 2.35 -14.54 -28.06
CA ASP A 189 1.86 -15.24 -29.24
C ASP A 189 1.58 -16.73 -28.93
N ALA A 190 2.43 -17.33 -28.08
CA ALA A 190 2.21 -18.67 -27.55
C ALA A 190 0.98 -18.75 -26.63
N LYS A 191 0.71 -17.71 -25.82
CA LYS A 191 -0.52 -17.61 -25.01
C LYS A 191 -1.78 -17.46 -25.87
N LYS A 192 -1.71 -16.71 -26.98
CA LYS A 192 -2.82 -16.62 -27.95
C LYS A 192 -3.11 -17.97 -28.60
N ALA A 193 -2.07 -18.69 -29.06
CA ALA A 193 -2.22 -20.01 -29.67
C ALA A 193 -2.72 -21.08 -28.68
N GLN A 194 -2.32 -21.03 -27.41
CA GLN A 194 -2.85 -21.91 -26.35
C GLN A 194 -4.28 -21.56 -25.96
N ALA A 195 -4.67 -20.27 -25.96
CA ALA A 195 -6.05 -19.84 -25.70
C ALA A 195 -7.02 -20.28 -26.82
N GLU A 196 -6.55 -20.34 -28.08
CA GLU A 196 -7.33 -20.87 -29.20
C GLU A 196 -7.50 -22.40 -29.14
N LYS A 197 -6.46 -23.15 -28.74
CA LYS A 197 -6.56 -24.61 -28.53
C LYS A 197 -7.39 -24.98 -27.29
N ALA A 198 -7.31 -24.21 -26.21
CA ALA A 198 -8.06 -24.46 -24.97
C ALA A 198 -9.57 -24.20 -25.10
N LYS A 199 -10.04 -23.52 -26.15
CA LYS A 199 -11.48 -23.35 -26.44
C LYS A 199 -12.17 -24.62 -26.98
N LYS A 200 -11.43 -25.69 -27.31
CA LYS A 200 -12.00 -26.92 -27.89
C LYS A 200 -12.14 -28.12 -26.94
N GLU A 201 -11.58 -28.11 -25.73
CA GLU A 201 -11.75 -29.25 -24.80
C GLU A 201 -12.01 -28.78 -23.37
N SER A 202 -13.10 -29.31 -22.81
CA SER A 202 -13.72 -28.89 -21.55
C SER A 202 -13.05 -29.45 -20.29
N LYS A 203 -13.28 -28.72 -19.18
CA LYS A 203 -13.30 -29.11 -17.75
C LYS A 203 -12.00 -29.02 -16.91
N ALA A 204 -12.08 -28.07 -15.97
CA ALA A 204 -11.45 -27.94 -14.64
C ALA A 204 -9.92 -28.06 -14.52
N PRO A 205 -9.29 -27.08 -13.85
CA PRO A 205 -8.10 -27.38 -13.06
C PRO A 205 -8.10 -26.79 -11.63
N LYS A 206 -7.44 -27.57 -10.78
CA LYS A 206 -7.10 -27.33 -9.37
C LYS A 206 -6.22 -26.08 -9.19
N ALA A 207 -6.44 -25.39 -8.07
CA ALA A 207 -5.62 -24.30 -7.58
C ALA A 207 -4.19 -24.76 -7.26
N SER A 208 -3.20 -24.05 -7.80
CA SER A 208 -1.82 -24.08 -7.29
C SER A 208 -1.51 -22.74 -6.64
N THR A 209 -1.29 -22.79 -5.33
CA THR A 209 -0.78 -21.71 -4.50
C THR A 209 0.73 -21.59 -4.71
N SER A 210 1.20 -20.50 -5.30
CA SER A 210 2.60 -20.07 -5.17
C SER A 210 2.66 -18.68 -4.54
N THR A 211 2.59 -18.66 -3.21
CA THR A 211 2.99 -17.53 -2.37
C THR A 211 4.51 -17.40 -2.40
N ALA A 212 5.04 -16.56 -3.28
CA ALA A 212 6.37 -15.99 -3.09
C ALA A 212 6.20 -14.77 -2.17
N SER A 213 6.34 -14.97 -0.86
CA SER A 213 6.37 -13.88 0.11
C SER A 213 7.73 -13.17 0.04
N LEU A 214 7.73 -11.92 -0.43
CA LEU A 214 8.74 -10.97 0.05
C LEU A 214 8.47 -10.74 1.54
N PRO A 215 9.50 -10.64 2.40
CA PRO A 215 9.31 -10.40 3.83
C PRO A 215 8.49 -9.12 4.02
N ALA A 216 7.49 -9.17 4.90
CA ALA A 216 6.73 -8.00 5.29
C ALA A 216 7.70 -6.96 5.88
N ALA A 217 7.57 -5.69 5.49
CA ALA A 217 8.30 -4.62 6.15
C ALA A 217 8.01 -4.65 7.65
N GLU A 218 9.05 -4.68 8.49
CA GLU A 218 8.92 -4.70 9.95
C GLU A 218 8.52 -3.33 10.48
N SER A 219 8.84 -2.26 9.73
CA SER A 219 8.45 -0.87 9.96
C SER A 219 8.09 -0.15 8.66
N PRO A 220 7.16 0.83 8.70
CA PRO A 220 6.94 1.76 7.58
C PRO A 220 8.20 2.44 7.03
N ASP A 221 9.21 2.63 7.90
CA ASP A 221 10.46 3.29 7.53
C ASP A 221 11.40 2.42 6.67
N ASP A 222 11.14 1.11 6.58
CA ASP A 222 12.04 0.19 5.89
C ASP A 222 12.10 0.47 4.38
N MET A 223 11.05 1.08 3.81
CA MET A 223 11.05 1.51 2.41
C MET A 223 12.12 2.57 2.10
N PHE A 224 12.60 3.30 3.11
CA PHE A 224 13.61 4.35 2.98
C PHE A 224 15.03 3.84 3.28
N LYS A 225 15.16 2.78 4.07
CA LYS A 225 16.44 2.18 4.45
C LYS A 225 17.02 1.26 3.37
N GLN A 226 16.17 0.75 2.48
CA GLN A 226 16.55 -0.24 1.48
C GLN A 226 15.92 0.07 0.11
N GLY A 227 16.37 -0.65 -0.92
CA GLY A 227 15.75 -0.59 -2.24
C GLY A 227 16.12 0.64 -3.05
N TRP A 228 15.16 1.17 -3.81
CA TRP A 228 15.41 2.28 -4.74
C TRP A 228 15.59 3.62 -4.02
N LEU A 229 14.79 3.91 -2.98
CA LEU A 229 14.85 5.17 -2.24
C LEU A 229 16.16 5.35 -1.47
N SER A 230 16.73 4.27 -0.93
CA SER A 230 18.00 4.34 -0.19
C SER A 230 19.22 4.62 -1.07
N ARG A 231 19.08 4.51 -2.40
CA ARG A 231 20.14 4.79 -3.39
C ARG A 231 20.05 6.19 -4.00
N LEU A 232 19.06 7.00 -3.58
CA LEU A 232 18.98 8.38 -4.01
C LEU A 232 20.17 9.18 -3.49
N HIS A 233 20.57 10.19 -4.26
CA HIS A 233 21.70 11.05 -3.92
C HIS A 233 21.52 11.76 -2.58
N LYS A 234 22.63 12.13 -1.93
CA LYS A 234 22.58 13.06 -0.79
C LYS A 234 22.28 14.48 -1.29
N PRO A 235 21.67 15.36 -0.47
CA PRO A 235 21.53 16.78 -0.81
C PRO A 235 22.86 17.38 -1.28
N GLY A 236 22.82 18.01 -2.46
CA GLY A 236 23.97 18.56 -3.17
C GLY A 236 24.82 17.57 -3.97
N GLY A 237 24.43 16.30 -4.05
CA GLY A 237 25.08 15.29 -4.88
C GLY A 237 24.62 15.25 -6.33
N ASN A 238 23.70 16.12 -6.74
CA ASN A 238 23.21 16.25 -8.11
C ASN A 238 24.09 17.20 -8.92
N GLU A 239 24.37 16.82 -10.17
CA GLU A 239 25.20 17.62 -11.07
C GLU A 239 24.53 18.95 -11.44
N GLN A 240 25.31 20.03 -11.39
CA GLN A 240 24.91 21.37 -11.83
C GLN A 240 25.86 21.85 -12.93
N PRO A 241 25.35 22.48 -14.00
CA PRO A 241 26.21 23.11 -15.01
C PRO A 241 26.97 24.32 -14.44
N ILE A 242 26.41 24.97 -13.42
CA ILE A 242 26.97 26.16 -12.76
C ILE A 242 27.19 25.85 -11.29
N ALA A 243 28.45 25.84 -10.85
CA ALA A 243 28.83 25.45 -9.50
C ALA A 243 28.24 26.37 -8.42
N GLU A 244 28.09 27.66 -8.72
CA GLU A 244 27.51 28.67 -7.84
C GLU A 244 26.07 28.33 -7.45
N ARG A 245 25.28 27.73 -8.35
CA ARG A 245 23.89 27.31 -8.05
C ARG A 245 23.84 26.24 -6.97
N MET A 246 24.79 25.31 -6.97
CA MET A 246 24.90 24.34 -5.89
C MET A 246 25.26 25.00 -4.56
N LYS A 247 26.15 26.00 -4.58
CA LYS A 247 26.55 26.73 -3.37
C LYS A 247 25.37 27.51 -2.77
N GLU A 248 24.61 28.22 -3.62
CA GLU A 248 23.38 28.93 -3.23
C GLU A 248 22.35 27.95 -2.65
N HIS A 249 22.12 26.82 -3.34
CA HIS A 249 21.20 25.77 -2.92
C HIS A 249 21.56 25.19 -1.54
N LEU A 250 22.83 24.82 -1.32
CA LEU A 250 23.28 24.28 -0.04
C LEU A 250 23.24 25.32 1.08
N ALA A 251 23.53 26.59 0.78
CA ALA A 251 23.39 27.68 1.73
C ALA A 251 21.94 27.88 2.16
N TRP A 252 21.00 27.79 1.22
CA TRP A 252 19.57 27.94 1.49
C TRP A 252 18.99 26.73 2.24
N THR A 253 19.28 25.51 1.79
CA THR A 253 18.72 24.28 2.38
C THR A 253 19.39 23.86 3.68
N GLY A 254 20.61 24.36 3.96
CA GLY A 254 21.46 23.85 5.04
C GLY A 254 21.82 22.37 4.87
N GLY A 255 21.80 21.85 3.64
CA GLY A 255 22.07 20.44 3.33
C GLY A 255 20.94 19.47 3.75
N LYS A 256 19.75 19.98 4.07
CA LYS A 256 18.57 19.15 4.37
C LYS A 256 17.91 18.62 3.10
N VAL A 257 17.15 17.53 3.24
CA VAL A 257 16.28 17.02 2.17
C VAL A 257 15.06 17.93 2.00
N PHE A 258 14.76 18.30 0.76
CA PHE A 258 13.52 18.94 0.34
C PHE A 258 12.83 18.11 -0.76
N THR A 259 11.57 17.75 -0.52
CA THR A 259 10.66 17.06 -1.48
C THR A 259 9.38 17.88 -1.65
N ARG A 260 8.50 17.46 -2.57
CA ARG A 260 7.16 18.03 -2.72
C ARG A 260 6.15 17.00 -3.20
N PHE A 261 4.92 17.13 -2.71
CA PHE A 261 3.75 16.46 -3.27
C PHE A 261 2.94 17.50 -4.07
N PRO A 262 2.91 17.40 -5.42
CA PRO A 262 2.28 18.43 -6.24
C PRO A 262 0.95 17.98 -6.91
N PRO A 263 -0.16 17.79 -6.17
CA PRO A 263 -1.42 17.37 -6.77
C PRO A 263 -2.14 18.52 -7.49
N GLU A 264 -2.82 18.20 -8.59
CA GLU A 264 -3.80 19.10 -9.20
C GLU A 264 -5.06 19.20 -8.31
N PRO A 265 -5.53 20.39 -7.93
CA PRO A 265 -6.68 20.59 -7.05
C PRO A 265 -8.02 20.54 -7.80
N ASN A 266 -8.17 19.56 -8.69
CA ASN A 266 -9.34 19.44 -9.56
C ASN A 266 -10.10 18.12 -9.36
N GLY A 267 -9.67 17.28 -8.41
CA GLY A 267 -10.28 15.98 -8.16
C GLY A 267 -9.86 15.38 -6.82
N PHE A 268 -10.61 14.38 -6.36
CA PHE A 268 -10.29 13.66 -5.13
C PHE A 268 -9.12 12.71 -5.32
N LEU A 269 -8.23 12.66 -4.32
CA LEU A 269 -7.15 11.68 -4.28
C LEU A 269 -7.70 10.26 -4.17
N HIS A 270 -6.88 9.30 -4.60
CA HIS A 270 -7.20 7.87 -4.64
C HIS A 270 -6.08 7.04 -4.07
N ILE A 271 -6.28 5.73 -3.86
CA ILE A 271 -5.29 4.85 -3.22
C ILE A 271 -3.89 4.95 -3.85
N GLY A 272 -3.78 5.12 -5.17
CA GLY A 272 -2.48 5.36 -5.83
C GLY A 272 -1.72 6.59 -5.30
N HIS A 273 -2.43 7.67 -4.94
CA HIS A 273 -1.85 8.88 -4.36
C HIS A 273 -1.32 8.66 -2.94
N SER A 274 -1.81 7.65 -2.21
CA SER A 274 -1.22 7.31 -0.90
C SER A 274 0.26 6.90 -1.02
N LYS A 275 0.66 6.27 -2.15
CA LYS A 275 2.06 5.99 -2.43
C LYS A 275 2.86 7.27 -2.66
N ALA A 276 2.31 8.23 -3.41
CA ALA A 276 2.98 9.50 -3.64
C ALA A 276 3.16 10.32 -2.35
N ILE A 277 2.14 10.32 -1.47
CA ILE A 277 2.20 10.96 -0.16
C ILE A 277 3.26 10.27 0.72
N ALA A 278 3.17 8.95 0.87
CA ALA A 278 4.10 8.19 1.71
C ALA A 278 5.55 8.31 1.22
N VAL A 279 5.77 8.31 -0.10
CA VAL A 279 7.11 8.50 -0.68
C VAL A 279 7.63 9.92 -0.42
N ASN A 280 6.88 10.97 -0.78
CA ASN A 280 7.40 12.33 -0.69
C ASN A 280 7.52 12.83 0.75
N PHE A 281 6.44 12.73 1.54
CA PHE A 281 6.45 13.18 2.94
C PHE A 281 7.25 12.23 3.82
N GLY A 282 7.15 10.91 3.59
CA GLY A 282 7.89 9.93 4.38
C GLY A 282 9.40 10.00 4.13
N TYR A 283 9.85 10.22 2.90
CA TYR A 283 11.28 10.39 2.60
C TYR A 283 11.87 11.64 3.29
N ALA A 284 11.17 12.77 3.21
CA ALA A 284 11.56 13.98 3.94
C ALA A 284 11.59 13.74 5.45
N LYS A 285 10.53 13.15 6.02
CA LYS A 285 10.44 12.87 7.46
C LYS A 285 11.58 11.96 7.93
N PHE A 286 11.85 10.88 7.20
CA PHE A 286 12.91 9.92 7.51
C PHE A 286 14.30 10.59 7.52
N HIS A 287 14.56 11.49 6.56
CA HIS A 287 15.82 12.23 6.47
C HIS A 287 15.83 13.57 7.25
N LYS A 288 14.85 13.83 8.12
CA LYS A 288 14.72 15.07 8.90
C LYS A 288 14.72 16.34 8.02
N GLY A 289 14.14 16.21 6.83
CA GLY A 289 13.96 17.25 5.84
C GLY A 289 12.55 17.86 5.85
N HIS A 290 12.22 18.52 4.75
CA HIS A 290 10.97 19.25 4.54
C HIS A 290 10.25 18.74 3.27
N CYS A 291 8.93 18.65 3.32
CA CYS A 291 8.12 18.34 2.16
C CYS A 291 7.05 19.41 1.97
N TYR A 292 7.02 20.02 0.79
CA TYR A 292 5.96 20.94 0.40
C TYR A 292 4.69 20.17 0.01
N LEU A 293 3.54 20.75 0.31
CA LEU A 293 2.31 20.49 -0.44
C LEU A 293 2.14 21.63 -1.42
N ARG A 294 2.42 21.37 -2.70
CA ARG A 294 2.29 22.39 -3.75
C ARG A 294 1.05 22.10 -4.58
N TYR A 295 0.03 22.94 -4.54
CA TYR A 295 -1.08 22.76 -5.46
C TYR A 295 -0.63 23.11 -6.87
N ASP A 296 -0.76 22.16 -7.81
CA ASP A 296 -0.57 22.43 -9.23
C ASP A 296 -1.84 23.04 -9.80
N ASP A 297 -1.98 24.35 -9.59
CA ASP A 297 -3.08 25.17 -10.05
C ASP A 297 -2.75 25.91 -11.35
N THR A 298 -1.87 25.35 -12.19
CA THR A 298 -1.51 25.98 -13.48
C THR A 298 -2.68 26.13 -14.44
N ASN A 299 -3.72 25.30 -14.29
CA ASN A 299 -4.89 25.31 -15.16
C ASN A 299 -6.06 26.07 -14.49
N PRO A 300 -6.55 27.18 -15.08
CA PRO A 300 -7.66 27.98 -14.53
C PRO A 300 -9.04 27.28 -14.57
N GLU A 301 -9.13 26.00 -14.94
CA GLU A 301 -10.41 25.29 -15.06
C GLU A 301 -10.96 24.79 -13.71
N ALA A 302 -12.12 25.35 -13.32
CA ALA A 302 -13.07 24.85 -12.32
C ALA A 302 -12.43 24.07 -11.16
N GLU A 303 -11.44 24.69 -10.54
CA GLU A 303 -10.93 24.26 -9.25
C GLU A 303 -11.97 24.68 -8.20
N GLU A 304 -12.53 23.70 -7.51
CA GLU A 304 -13.44 23.95 -6.40
C GLU A 304 -12.64 23.89 -5.10
N GLN A 305 -12.87 24.83 -4.19
CA GLN A 305 -12.19 24.89 -2.88
C GLN A 305 -12.23 23.55 -2.13
N ILE A 306 -13.30 22.77 -2.32
CA ILE A 306 -13.45 21.43 -1.75
C ILE A 306 -12.28 20.48 -2.07
N TYR A 307 -11.68 20.56 -3.27
CA TYR A 307 -10.56 19.69 -3.64
C TYR A 307 -9.28 20.07 -2.90
N PHE A 308 -9.00 21.37 -2.78
CA PHE A 308 -7.88 21.88 -1.98
C PHE A 308 -7.99 21.36 -0.55
N ASP A 309 -9.14 21.60 0.08
CA ASP A 309 -9.39 21.24 1.48
C ASP A 309 -9.25 19.73 1.68
N LYS A 310 -9.83 18.92 0.80
CA LYS A 310 -9.82 17.45 0.91
C LYS A 310 -8.46 16.83 0.59
N ILE A 311 -7.65 17.43 -0.27
CA ILE A 311 -6.25 17.01 -0.49
C ILE A 311 -5.46 17.21 0.81
N LEU A 312 -5.55 18.39 1.42
CA LEU A 312 -4.85 18.69 2.67
C LEU A 312 -5.33 17.80 3.82
N GLU A 313 -6.65 17.60 3.93
CA GLU A 313 -7.26 16.68 4.89
C GLU A 313 -6.72 15.25 4.72
N ASN A 314 -6.57 14.75 3.49
CA ASN A 314 -6.03 13.42 3.22
C ASN A 314 -4.55 13.30 3.60
N VAL A 315 -3.72 14.31 3.33
CA VAL A 315 -2.31 14.33 3.74
C VAL A 315 -2.19 14.25 5.27
N ARG A 316 -2.98 15.06 5.98
CA ARG A 316 -3.04 15.10 7.45
C ARG A 316 -3.61 13.81 8.04
N TRP A 317 -4.64 13.26 7.42
CA TRP A 317 -5.26 12.01 7.84
C TRP A 317 -4.28 10.83 7.73
N LEU A 318 -3.43 10.81 6.70
CA LEU A 318 -2.36 9.83 6.55
C LEU A 318 -1.17 10.05 7.51
N GLY A 319 -1.21 11.08 8.36
CA GLY A 319 -0.25 11.32 9.43
C GLY A 319 0.97 12.16 9.03
N TYR A 320 0.86 12.93 7.94
CA TYR A 320 1.89 13.86 7.49
C TYR A 320 1.42 15.31 7.60
N GLU A 321 2.34 16.22 7.88
CA GLU A 321 2.09 17.66 7.87
C GLU A 321 3.01 18.32 6.84
N PRO A 322 2.47 19.15 5.93
CA PRO A 322 3.30 19.95 5.04
C PRO A 322 4.21 20.91 5.79
N TYR A 323 5.47 21.03 5.33
CA TYR A 323 6.37 22.07 5.80
C TYR A 323 5.81 23.46 5.47
N GLN A 324 5.38 23.61 4.21
CA GLN A 324 4.65 24.77 3.71
C GLN A 324 3.63 24.31 2.66
N ILE A 325 2.57 25.10 2.51
CA ILE A 325 1.57 24.95 1.47
C ILE A 325 1.81 26.05 0.45
N THR A 326 2.13 25.69 -0.78
CA THR A 326 2.45 26.60 -1.88
C THR A 326 1.55 26.31 -3.07
N HIS A 327 1.54 27.23 -4.04
CA HIS A 327 0.77 27.08 -5.28
C HIS A 327 1.68 27.39 -6.46
N SER A 328 1.52 26.67 -7.56
CA SER A 328 2.23 27.02 -8.79
C SER A 328 1.91 28.45 -9.24
N SER A 329 0.69 28.93 -8.98
CA SER A 329 0.26 30.30 -9.24
C SER A 329 0.98 31.37 -8.41
N ASP A 330 1.60 31.02 -7.27
CA ASP A 330 2.44 31.94 -6.50
C ASP A 330 3.66 32.41 -7.31
N HIS A 331 4.06 31.63 -8.32
CA HIS A 331 5.25 31.86 -9.14
C HIS A 331 4.93 32.37 -10.56
N PHE A 332 3.69 32.69 -10.92
CA PHE A 332 3.35 33.08 -12.30
C PHE A 332 4.16 34.27 -12.84
N GLN A 333 4.46 35.27 -12.00
CA GLN A 333 5.28 36.38 -12.43
C GLN A 333 6.72 35.95 -12.72
N GLU A 334 7.33 35.16 -11.83
CA GLU A 334 8.70 34.66 -11.99
C GLU A 334 8.80 33.71 -13.20
N LEU A 335 7.80 32.86 -13.42
CA LEU A 335 7.67 32.00 -14.60
C LEU A 335 7.55 32.83 -15.89
N TYR A 336 6.81 33.95 -15.87
CA TYR A 336 6.69 34.83 -17.03
C TYR A 336 8.02 35.52 -17.34
N ASP A 337 8.72 36.01 -16.31
CA ASP A 337 10.01 36.67 -16.47
C ASP A 337 11.07 35.71 -17.02
N LEU A 338 11.08 34.45 -16.57
CA LEU A 338 11.93 33.40 -17.14
C LEU A 338 11.53 33.02 -18.56
N ALA A 339 10.24 33.03 -18.91
CA ALA A 339 9.81 32.83 -20.29
C ALA A 339 10.34 33.96 -21.20
N CYS A 340 10.28 35.21 -20.75
CA CYS A 340 10.90 36.34 -21.45
C CYS A 340 12.42 36.18 -21.58
N LEU A 341 13.10 35.70 -20.54
CA LEU A 341 14.53 35.40 -20.60
C LEU A 341 14.84 34.29 -21.62
N LEU A 342 14.03 33.24 -21.67
CA LEU A 342 14.19 32.15 -22.63
C LEU A 342 14.07 32.64 -24.07
N ILE A 343 13.11 33.55 -24.35
CA ILE A 343 12.98 34.22 -25.66
C ILE A 343 14.23 35.07 -25.94
N LYS A 344 14.71 35.87 -24.99
CA LYS A 344 15.93 36.71 -25.13
C LYS A 344 17.18 35.89 -25.41
N LYS A 345 17.26 34.66 -24.91
CA LYS A 345 18.34 33.71 -25.22
C LYS A 345 18.18 33.03 -26.58
N GLY A 346 17.11 33.33 -27.32
CA GLY A 346 16.78 32.68 -28.59
C GLY A 346 16.35 31.22 -28.43
N LEU A 347 15.90 30.82 -27.23
CA LEU A 347 15.54 29.46 -26.86
C LEU A 347 14.02 29.26 -26.71
N ALA A 348 13.21 30.26 -27.09
CA ALA A 348 11.77 30.17 -27.22
C ALA A 348 11.26 31.14 -28.28
N TYR A 349 10.10 30.83 -28.86
CA TYR A 349 9.45 31.64 -29.89
C TYR A 349 7.94 31.55 -29.77
N THR A 350 7.23 32.61 -30.14
CA THR A 350 5.77 32.62 -30.27
C THR A 350 5.36 32.02 -31.62
N SER A 351 4.23 31.33 -31.65
CA SER A 351 3.73 30.69 -32.87
C SER A 351 2.20 30.71 -32.95
N ASP A 352 1.71 30.99 -34.15
CA ASP A 352 0.30 30.95 -34.52
C ASP A 352 -0.11 29.62 -35.17
N ASP A 353 0.78 28.61 -35.15
CA ASP A 353 0.51 27.28 -35.68
C ASP A 353 -0.70 26.65 -34.95
N SER A 354 -1.63 26.14 -35.74
CA SER A 354 -2.76 25.35 -35.24
C SER A 354 -2.30 24.04 -34.59
N ALA A 355 -3.16 23.46 -33.75
CA ALA A 355 -2.87 22.17 -33.12
C ALA A 355 -2.59 21.04 -34.13
N GLU A 356 -3.22 21.09 -35.31
CA GLU A 356 -2.98 20.15 -36.40
C GLU A 356 -1.61 20.37 -37.05
N GLU A 357 -1.22 21.62 -37.31
CA GLU A 357 0.11 21.97 -37.83
C GLU A 357 1.21 21.54 -36.85
N ILE A 358 1.06 21.81 -35.56
CA ILE A 358 2.00 21.37 -34.52
C ILE A 358 2.10 19.83 -34.49
N ALA A 359 0.97 19.13 -34.63
CA ALA A 359 0.98 17.66 -34.69
C ALA A 359 1.72 17.16 -35.94
N ASN A 360 1.49 17.76 -37.11
CA ASN A 360 2.15 17.40 -38.37
C ASN A 360 3.66 17.69 -38.35
N GLN A 361 4.09 18.82 -37.77
CA GLN A 361 5.50 19.15 -37.53
C GLN A 361 6.20 18.07 -36.68
N ARG A 362 5.45 17.41 -35.79
CA ARG A 362 5.91 16.33 -34.91
C ARG A 362 5.77 14.93 -35.54
N GLY A 363 5.52 14.85 -36.84
CA GLY A 363 5.39 13.60 -37.59
C GLY A 363 3.94 13.11 -37.77
N GLY A 364 2.95 13.87 -37.30
CA GLY A 364 1.53 13.53 -37.47
C GLY A 364 1.14 12.21 -36.82
N LYS A 365 -0.04 11.68 -37.20
CA LYS A 365 -0.55 10.40 -36.69
C LYS A 365 0.28 9.20 -37.14
N ASP A 366 0.89 9.29 -38.31
CA ASP A 366 1.62 8.19 -38.95
C ASP A 366 3.11 8.16 -38.58
N HIS A 367 3.54 9.01 -37.65
CA HIS A 367 4.95 9.14 -37.22
C HIS A 367 5.92 9.39 -38.40
N GLY A 368 5.48 10.20 -39.36
CA GLY A 368 6.25 10.64 -40.52
C GLY A 368 7.38 11.62 -40.19
N PRO A 369 8.01 12.23 -41.22
CA PRO A 369 9.16 13.13 -41.02
C PRO A 369 8.76 14.36 -40.20
N ARG A 370 9.66 14.75 -39.28
CA ARG A 370 9.49 15.97 -38.47
C ARG A 370 10.10 17.17 -39.17
N TYR A 371 9.48 18.34 -39.01
CA TYR A 371 9.95 19.60 -39.58
C TYR A 371 9.67 20.78 -38.65
N GLU A 372 10.45 21.84 -38.79
CA GLU A 372 10.37 23.03 -37.94
C GLU A 372 9.16 23.90 -38.27
N SER A 373 8.64 24.62 -37.27
CA SER A 373 7.65 25.67 -37.48
C SER A 373 8.21 26.80 -38.35
N LYS A 374 7.34 27.42 -39.17
CA LYS A 374 7.67 28.65 -39.91
C LYS A 374 8.09 29.79 -38.99
N ASP A 375 7.64 29.76 -37.72
CA ASP A 375 7.86 30.82 -36.74
C ASP A 375 9.15 30.61 -35.93
N ARG A 376 9.78 29.43 -36.02
CA ARG A 376 10.89 29.00 -35.15
C ARG A 376 12.10 29.93 -35.18
N ASN A 377 12.30 30.62 -36.30
CA ASN A 377 13.45 31.49 -36.55
C ASN A 377 13.04 32.97 -36.67
N LYS A 378 11.87 33.36 -36.16
CA LYS A 378 11.48 34.77 -36.06
C LYS A 378 12.46 35.56 -35.19
N PRO A 379 12.59 36.89 -35.41
CA PRO A 379 13.39 37.76 -34.55
C PRO A 379 12.94 37.70 -33.08
N ILE A 380 13.91 37.84 -32.16
CA ILE A 380 13.69 37.81 -30.71
C ILE A 380 12.71 38.91 -30.30
N GLU A 381 12.89 40.12 -30.84
CA GLU A 381 12.07 41.30 -30.55
C GLU A 381 10.60 41.08 -30.94
N GLN A 382 10.37 40.38 -32.05
CA GLN A 382 9.03 40.02 -32.49
C GLN A 382 8.37 39.06 -31.51
N SER A 383 9.08 37.99 -31.11
CA SER A 383 8.53 37.02 -30.13
C SER A 383 8.26 37.66 -28.78
N LEU A 384 9.10 38.59 -28.32
CA LEU A 384 8.88 39.34 -27.08
C LEU A 384 7.64 40.23 -27.15
N ALA A 385 7.45 40.94 -28.27
CA ALA A 385 6.28 41.79 -28.49
C ALA A 385 4.99 40.95 -28.54
N GLU A 386 5.00 39.86 -29.31
CA GLU A 386 3.85 38.93 -29.41
C GLU A 386 3.53 38.29 -28.05
N PHE A 387 4.53 37.87 -27.27
CA PHE A 387 4.30 37.29 -25.95
C PHE A 387 3.74 38.30 -24.93
N ALA A 388 4.20 39.55 -24.98
CA ALA A 388 3.61 40.64 -24.20
C ALA A 388 2.15 40.91 -24.62
N ASP A 389 1.85 40.83 -25.91
CA ASP A 389 0.50 40.97 -26.46
C ASP A 389 -0.41 39.80 -26.07
N MET A 390 0.13 38.58 -25.97
CA MET A 390 -0.58 37.44 -25.38
C MET A 390 -0.95 37.70 -23.91
N LYS A 391 -0.02 38.21 -23.10
CA LYS A 391 -0.29 38.59 -21.69
C LYS A 391 -1.29 39.73 -21.57
N ALA A 392 -1.32 40.64 -22.55
CA ALA A 392 -2.28 41.75 -22.62
C ALA A 392 -3.66 41.35 -23.15
N GLY A 393 -3.88 40.05 -23.46
CA GLY A 393 -5.18 39.54 -23.90
C GLY A 393 -5.55 39.91 -25.33
N LYS A 394 -4.57 40.20 -26.20
CA LYS A 394 -4.83 40.55 -27.62
C LYS A 394 -5.14 39.35 -28.52
N TYR A 395 -4.92 38.13 -28.03
CA TYR A 395 -5.19 36.88 -28.73
C TYR A 395 -6.28 36.09 -28.02
N LYS A 396 -7.08 35.34 -28.79
CA LYS A 396 -8.05 34.38 -28.25
C LYS A 396 -7.38 33.03 -27.93
N PRO A 397 -8.01 32.19 -27.10
CA PRO A 397 -7.50 30.85 -26.83
C PRO A 397 -7.26 30.05 -28.12
N GLY A 398 -6.04 29.52 -28.24
CA GLY A 398 -5.61 28.74 -29.41
C GLY A 398 -5.05 29.55 -30.59
N GLU A 399 -5.11 30.88 -30.58
CA GLU A 399 -4.57 31.72 -31.67
C GLU A 399 -3.05 31.92 -31.57
N MET A 400 -2.48 31.82 -30.37
CA MET A 400 -1.05 32.03 -30.15
C MET A 400 -0.56 31.18 -28.97
N VAL A 401 0.64 30.61 -29.10
CA VAL A 401 1.34 29.87 -28.04
C VAL A 401 2.80 30.30 -27.95
N LEU A 402 3.41 30.14 -26.77
CA LEU A 402 4.87 30.18 -26.64
C LEU A 402 5.41 28.77 -26.69
N ARG A 403 6.42 28.52 -27.53
CA ARG A 403 7.08 27.21 -27.67
C ARG A 403 8.54 27.33 -27.26
N MET A 404 9.05 26.31 -26.56
CA MET A 404 10.47 26.17 -26.29
C MET A 404 11.18 25.77 -27.59
N LYS A 405 12.32 26.38 -27.91
CA LYS A 405 13.12 26.07 -29.09
C LYS A 405 14.17 25.02 -28.71
N GLN A 406 13.77 23.76 -28.84
CA GLN A 406 14.52 22.60 -28.38
C GLN A 406 15.18 21.88 -29.57
N ASP A 407 15.04 20.56 -29.67
CA ASP A 407 15.62 19.73 -30.73
C ASP A 407 14.53 18.90 -31.41
N MET A 408 14.08 19.40 -32.57
CA MET A 408 13.09 18.72 -33.41
C MET A 408 13.60 17.39 -33.98
N GLN A 409 14.91 17.13 -33.97
CA GLN A 409 15.49 15.87 -34.43
C GLN A 409 15.67 14.84 -33.31
N SER A 410 15.47 15.24 -32.04
CA SER A 410 15.56 14.35 -30.90
C SER A 410 14.69 13.11 -31.03
N SER A 411 15.15 11.97 -30.52
CA SER A 411 14.32 10.78 -30.37
C SER A 411 13.29 10.89 -29.23
N ASN A 412 13.43 11.89 -28.36
CA ASN A 412 12.52 12.13 -27.25
C ASN A 412 11.44 13.17 -27.63
N PRO A 413 10.14 12.81 -27.65
CA PRO A 413 9.06 13.73 -28.00
C PRO A 413 8.95 14.97 -27.13
N THR A 414 9.45 14.94 -25.89
CA THR A 414 9.43 16.10 -24.99
C THR A 414 10.47 17.17 -25.37
N MET A 415 11.28 16.91 -26.39
CA MET A 415 12.22 17.87 -26.96
C MET A 415 11.72 18.46 -28.29
N TRP A 416 10.50 18.14 -28.74
CA TRP A 416 9.95 18.59 -30.02
C TRP A 416 9.22 19.92 -29.90
N ASP A 417 9.98 20.96 -29.58
CA ASP A 417 9.54 22.32 -29.34
C ASP A 417 8.21 22.37 -28.57
N ILE A 418 8.22 21.82 -27.34
CA ILE A 418 7.01 21.71 -26.53
C ILE A 418 6.52 23.09 -26.08
N ILE A 419 5.20 23.18 -25.86
CA ILE A 419 4.55 24.46 -25.55
C ILE A 419 4.88 24.84 -24.11
N ALA A 420 5.36 26.07 -23.92
CA ALA A 420 5.62 26.67 -22.62
C ALA A 420 4.40 27.43 -22.07
N TYR A 421 3.69 28.19 -22.91
CA TYR A 421 2.50 28.97 -22.51
C TYR A 421 1.35 28.86 -23.50
N ARG A 422 0.14 28.95 -22.97
CA ARG A 422 -1.12 28.98 -23.74
C ARG A 422 -1.97 30.17 -23.31
N VAL A 423 -2.68 30.76 -24.27
CA VAL A 423 -3.78 31.69 -23.97
C VAL A 423 -5.00 30.90 -23.52
N LEU A 424 -5.56 31.22 -22.35
CA LEU A 424 -6.80 30.64 -21.83
C LEU A 424 -7.75 31.77 -21.41
N GLY A 425 -9.02 31.67 -21.81
CA GLY A 425 -10.03 32.71 -21.62
C GLY A 425 -10.83 32.57 -20.32
N LYS A 426 -10.26 32.00 -19.27
CA LYS A 426 -10.93 31.73 -17.99
C LYS A 426 -10.22 32.44 -16.83
N PRO A 427 -10.95 33.02 -15.86
CA PRO A 427 -10.35 33.51 -14.62
C PRO A 427 -9.73 32.37 -13.81
N HIS A 428 -8.63 32.64 -13.14
CA HIS A 428 -7.96 31.71 -12.24
C HIS A 428 -8.54 31.82 -10.82
N HIS A 429 -8.64 30.71 -10.08
CA HIS A 429 -9.23 30.66 -8.73
C HIS A 429 -8.55 31.65 -7.75
N ARG A 430 -7.21 31.68 -7.75
CA ARG A 430 -6.41 32.60 -6.91
C ARG A 430 -6.08 33.96 -7.53
N THR A 431 -5.59 34.00 -8.77
CA THR A 431 -5.09 35.24 -9.40
C THR A 431 -6.15 36.00 -10.22
N GLY A 432 -7.40 35.50 -10.23
CA GLY A 432 -8.53 36.15 -10.88
C GLY A 432 -8.28 36.38 -12.37
N THR A 433 -8.40 37.64 -12.80
CA THR A 433 -8.21 38.05 -14.21
C THR A 433 -6.86 38.70 -14.46
N GLN A 434 -5.89 38.57 -13.53
CA GLN A 434 -4.54 39.13 -13.71
C GLN A 434 -3.80 38.48 -14.88
N TRP A 435 -4.10 37.22 -15.16
CA TRP A 435 -3.47 36.41 -16.20
C TRP A 435 -4.52 35.88 -17.17
N CYS A 436 -4.20 35.94 -18.47
CA CYS A 436 -4.94 35.26 -19.55
C CYS A 436 -4.04 34.30 -20.34
N ILE A 437 -2.78 34.22 -19.95
CA ILE A 437 -1.83 33.21 -20.41
C ILE A 437 -1.36 32.40 -19.22
N TYR A 438 -1.19 31.10 -19.42
CA TYR A 438 -0.82 30.18 -18.35
C TYR A 438 0.33 29.29 -18.81
N PRO A 439 1.33 29.07 -17.95
CA PRO A 439 2.41 28.14 -18.24
C PRO A 439 1.87 26.71 -18.29
N THR A 440 2.52 25.85 -19.06
CA THR A 440 2.20 24.42 -19.08
C THR A 440 2.85 23.68 -17.91
N TYR A 441 2.41 22.44 -17.67
CA TYR A 441 3.00 21.55 -16.67
C TYR A 441 4.52 21.42 -16.83
N ASP A 442 4.99 21.16 -18.06
CA ASP A 442 6.42 20.95 -18.37
C ASP A 442 7.27 22.21 -18.11
N PHE A 443 6.70 23.41 -18.30
CA PHE A 443 7.40 24.66 -18.00
C PHE A 443 7.37 24.99 -16.50
N THR A 444 6.29 24.63 -15.81
CA THR A 444 6.06 25.05 -14.42
C THR A 444 6.81 24.17 -13.43
N HIS A 445 6.72 22.84 -13.54
CA HIS A 445 7.12 21.95 -12.45
C HIS A 445 8.62 21.99 -12.17
N CYS A 446 9.46 22.02 -13.20
CA CYS A 446 10.91 22.09 -13.04
C CYS A 446 11.36 23.42 -12.44
N LEU A 447 10.75 24.53 -12.86
CA LEU A 447 11.09 25.86 -12.38
C LEU A 447 10.59 26.09 -10.96
N CYS A 448 9.37 25.67 -10.63
CA CYS A 448 8.87 25.71 -9.25
C CYS A 448 9.73 24.82 -8.33
N ASP A 449 10.16 23.65 -8.80
CA ASP A 449 11.10 22.81 -8.03
C ASP A 449 12.45 23.51 -7.82
N SER A 450 12.90 24.32 -8.77
CA SER A 450 14.09 25.16 -8.64
C SER A 450 13.92 26.25 -7.58
N PHE A 451 12.81 27.01 -7.66
CA PHE A 451 12.49 28.10 -6.74
C PHE A 451 12.38 27.61 -5.28
N GLU A 452 11.71 26.48 -5.09
CA GLU A 452 11.51 25.85 -3.78
C GLU A 452 12.73 25.06 -3.29
N ASN A 453 13.85 25.09 -4.04
CA ASN A 453 15.09 24.38 -3.72
C ASN A 453 14.87 22.87 -3.45
N ILE A 454 14.06 22.23 -4.30
CA ILE A 454 13.77 20.80 -4.18
C ILE A 454 15.05 20.00 -4.42
N THR A 455 15.42 19.16 -3.45
CA THR A 455 16.54 18.22 -3.59
C THR A 455 16.12 16.98 -4.37
N HIS A 456 14.91 16.49 -4.11
CA HIS A 456 14.41 15.21 -4.58
C HIS A 456 13.03 15.42 -5.20
N SER A 457 12.99 15.58 -6.52
CA SER A 457 11.75 15.69 -7.28
C SER A 457 11.23 14.29 -7.63
N LEU A 458 10.41 13.72 -6.74
CA LEU A 458 9.94 12.34 -6.86
C LEU A 458 8.59 12.26 -7.59
N CYS A 459 8.57 11.66 -8.77
CA CYS A 459 7.37 11.49 -9.60
C CYS A 459 7.22 10.05 -10.10
N THR A 460 6.20 9.78 -10.91
CA THR A 460 5.92 8.43 -11.40
C THR A 460 6.62 8.17 -12.75
N VAL A 461 6.82 6.89 -13.10
CA VAL A 461 7.57 6.50 -14.33
C VAL A 461 6.96 6.98 -15.64
N GLU A 462 5.70 7.38 -15.64
CA GLU A 462 5.05 8.03 -16.78
C GLU A 462 5.77 9.32 -17.21
N PHE A 463 6.56 9.94 -16.34
CA PHE A 463 7.28 11.20 -16.60
C PHE A 463 8.78 11.03 -16.86
N ILE A 464 9.28 9.80 -17.07
CA ILE A 464 10.70 9.54 -17.37
C ILE A 464 11.15 10.31 -18.62
N ALA A 465 10.34 10.31 -19.68
CA ALA A 465 10.67 11.02 -20.92
C ALA A 465 10.76 12.54 -20.68
N ALA A 466 9.88 13.10 -19.85
CA ALA A 466 9.85 14.52 -19.54
C ALA A 466 11.11 15.00 -18.80
N ARG A 467 11.86 14.11 -18.14
CA ARG A 467 13.11 14.48 -17.44
C ARG A 467 14.12 15.18 -18.34
N THR A 468 14.23 14.78 -19.62
CA THR A 468 15.14 15.46 -20.55
C THR A 468 14.75 16.92 -20.76
N ALA A 469 13.46 17.20 -20.90
CA ALA A 469 12.95 18.57 -21.04
C ALA A 469 13.06 19.36 -19.72
N TYR A 470 12.82 18.68 -18.59
CA TYR A 470 12.99 19.21 -17.24
C TYR A 470 14.42 19.73 -17.02
N ASP A 471 15.41 18.87 -17.28
CA ASP A 471 16.83 19.19 -17.11
C ASP A 471 17.26 20.30 -18.10
N TRP A 472 16.84 20.19 -19.37
CA TRP A 472 17.13 21.18 -20.41
C TRP A 472 16.64 22.58 -20.03
N LEU A 473 15.42 22.70 -19.49
CA LEU A 473 14.85 24.01 -19.18
C LEU A 473 15.60 24.69 -18.02
N CYS A 474 15.99 23.93 -16.99
CA CYS A 474 16.79 24.46 -15.89
C CYS A 474 18.18 24.92 -16.38
N ASP A 475 18.82 24.12 -17.23
CA ASP A 475 20.13 24.44 -17.80
C ASP A 475 20.07 25.67 -18.72
N ALA A 476 19.05 25.75 -19.59
CA ALA A 476 18.84 26.87 -20.50
C ALA A 476 18.65 28.20 -19.77
N LEU A 477 17.97 28.17 -18.62
CA LEU A 477 17.71 29.35 -17.79
C LEU A 477 18.80 29.60 -16.74
N GLU A 478 19.80 28.71 -16.64
CA GLU A 478 20.93 28.82 -15.71
C GLU A 478 20.47 28.92 -14.24
N VAL A 479 19.36 28.26 -13.91
CA VAL A 479 18.82 28.15 -12.55
C VAL A 479 19.31 26.86 -11.89
N TYR A 480 19.07 26.71 -10.58
CA TYR A 480 19.35 25.44 -9.91
C TYR A 480 18.54 24.31 -10.58
N LYS A 481 19.18 23.16 -10.84
CA LYS A 481 18.56 21.99 -11.48
C LYS A 481 18.28 20.89 -10.44
N PRO A 482 17.03 20.78 -9.94
CA PRO A 482 16.63 19.69 -9.06
C PRO A 482 16.79 18.33 -9.74
N ARG A 483 17.00 17.27 -8.95
CA ARG A 483 17.06 15.91 -9.50
C ARG A 483 15.67 15.26 -9.53
N GLN A 484 15.12 15.11 -10.74
CA GLN A 484 13.94 14.27 -10.95
C GLN A 484 14.28 12.78 -10.84
N SER A 485 13.48 12.03 -10.09
CA SER A 485 13.62 10.57 -9.93
C SER A 485 12.24 9.90 -9.94
N GLU A 486 12.10 8.84 -10.72
CA GLU A 486 10.80 8.24 -11.02
C GLU A 486 10.59 6.89 -10.35
N TYR A 487 9.41 6.68 -9.76
CA TYR A 487 9.00 5.41 -9.16
C TYR A 487 7.73 4.85 -9.82
N GLY A 488 7.56 3.52 -9.75
CA GLY A 488 6.42 2.83 -10.34
C GLY A 488 5.12 3.16 -9.64
N ARG A 489 4.06 3.38 -10.42
CA ARG A 489 2.71 3.67 -9.94
C ARG A 489 2.12 2.48 -9.18
N LEU A 490 1.31 2.80 -8.16
CA LEU A 490 0.42 1.83 -7.49
C LEU A 490 -0.93 1.78 -8.19
N THR A 491 -1.28 0.60 -8.69
CA THR A 491 -2.63 0.27 -9.18
C THR A 491 -3.16 -0.92 -8.37
N LEU A 492 -4.43 -0.85 -7.98
CA LEU A 492 -5.10 -1.90 -7.21
C LEU A 492 -6.12 -2.62 -8.09
N GLU A 493 -6.17 -3.94 -8.04
CA GLU A 493 -7.21 -4.73 -8.70
C GLU A 493 -8.61 -4.28 -8.28
N GLY A 494 -9.54 -4.25 -9.23
CA GLY A 494 -10.93 -3.81 -9.04
C GLY A 494 -11.10 -2.30 -8.82
N ALA A 495 -10.03 -1.52 -8.74
CA ALA A 495 -10.10 -0.08 -8.56
C ALA A 495 -10.03 0.68 -9.90
N ILE A 496 -10.90 1.67 -10.07
CA ILE A 496 -10.77 2.68 -11.12
C ILE A 496 -10.17 3.94 -10.51
N THR A 497 -9.07 4.41 -11.10
CA THR A 497 -8.34 5.62 -10.66
C THR A 497 -8.45 6.77 -11.65
N SER A 498 -9.07 6.55 -12.83
CA SER A 498 -9.31 7.60 -13.82
C SER A 498 -10.39 8.57 -13.34
N LYS A 499 -10.04 9.86 -13.22
CA LYS A 499 -10.97 10.94 -12.87
C LYS A 499 -12.20 10.97 -13.77
N ARG A 500 -12.02 10.84 -15.09
CA ARG A 500 -13.13 10.83 -16.08
C ARG A 500 -14.14 9.71 -15.78
N LYS A 501 -13.63 8.50 -15.50
CA LYS A 501 -14.48 7.33 -15.20
C LYS A 501 -15.15 7.43 -13.83
N LEU A 502 -14.43 7.93 -12.82
CA LEU A 502 -14.99 8.16 -11.47
C LEU A 502 -16.08 9.23 -11.48
N LEU A 503 -15.85 10.36 -12.17
CA LEU A 503 -16.84 11.41 -12.33
C LEU A 503 -18.11 10.89 -12.99
N LYS A 504 -17.98 10.01 -13.99
CA LYS A 504 -19.12 9.37 -14.66
C LYS A 504 -19.91 8.47 -13.70
N LEU A 505 -19.23 7.65 -12.89
CA LEU A 505 -19.88 6.81 -11.87
C LEU A 505 -20.72 7.63 -10.88
N VAL A 506 -20.18 8.76 -10.42
CA VAL A 506 -20.85 9.65 -9.47
C VAL A 506 -22.02 10.39 -10.16
N LYS A 507 -21.78 11.02 -11.31
CA LYS A 507 -22.82 11.81 -12.01
C LYS A 507 -24.01 10.98 -12.48
N GLU A 508 -23.78 9.72 -12.86
CA GLU A 508 -24.84 8.81 -13.31
C GLU A 508 -25.50 8.04 -12.14
N GLY A 509 -25.07 8.26 -10.90
CA GLY A 509 -25.72 7.68 -9.71
C GLY A 509 -25.41 6.20 -9.47
N HIS A 510 -24.34 5.64 -10.07
CA HIS A 510 -23.89 4.27 -9.78
C HIS A 510 -23.30 4.13 -8.37
N VAL A 511 -22.87 5.25 -7.79
CA VAL A 511 -22.36 5.39 -6.42
C VAL A 511 -22.93 6.67 -5.79
N ASN A 512 -22.99 6.72 -4.45
CA ASN A 512 -23.65 7.80 -3.73
C ASN A 512 -22.87 9.13 -3.71
N GLY A 513 -21.59 9.09 -4.09
CA GLY A 513 -20.69 10.25 -4.03
C GLY A 513 -19.24 9.85 -4.23
N TRP A 514 -18.35 10.82 -4.13
CA TRP A 514 -16.89 10.61 -4.22
C TRP A 514 -16.31 9.88 -3.01
N ASP A 515 -17.03 9.89 -1.89
CA ASP A 515 -16.71 9.23 -0.64
C ASP A 515 -17.50 7.92 -0.43
N ASP A 516 -18.22 7.42 -1.46
CA ASP A 516 -18.90 6.13 -1.38
C ASP A 516 -17.90 5.01 -1.03
N PRO A 517 -18.11 4.25 0.07
CA PRO A 517 -17.16 3.24 0.56
C PRO A 517 -16.76 2.13 -0.43
N ARG A 518 -17.47 1.98 -1.56
CA ARG A 518 -17.12 1.04 -2.63
C ARG A 518 -16.03 1.57 -3.57
N LEU A 519 -15.77 2.88 -3.53
CA LEU A 519 -14.68 3.52 -4.28
C LEU A 519 -13.34 3.38 -3.56
N HIS A 520 -12.27 3.65 -4.31
CA HIS A 520 -10.90 3.66 -3.81
C HIS A 520 -10.29 5.08 -3.80
N THR A 521 -11.15 6.09 -3.71
CA THR A 521 -10.72 7.45 -3.34
C THR A 521 -10.26 7.43 -1.87
N LEU A 522 -9.34 8.31 -1.47
CA LEU A 522 -8.89 8.34 -0.06
C LEU A 522 -10.02 8.72 0.89
N VAL A 523 -10.91 9.63 0.45
CA VAL A 523 -12.12 10.02 1.20
C VAL A 523 -13.09 8.84 1.36
N ALA A 524 -13.25 8.00 0.34
CA ALA A 524 -14.08 6.79 0.44
C ALA A 524 -13.47 5.75 1.36
N LEU A 525 -12.15 5.51 1.28
CA LEU A 525 -11.48 4.55 2.16
C LEU A 525 -11.53 4.98 3.63
N LYS A 526 -11.44 6.29 3.87
CA LYS A 526 -11.66 6.88 5.19
C LYS A 526 -13.09 6.64 5.67
N ARG A 527 -14.12 6.99 4.88
CA ARG A 527 -15.54 6.76 5.22
C ARG A 527 -15.91 5.28 5.38
N ARG A 528 -15.27 4.39 4.60
CA ARG A 528 -15.36 2.92 4.75
C ARG A 528 -14.84 2.45 6.13
N GLY A 529 -14.00 3.24 6.78
CA GLY A 529 -13.40 2.93 8.08
C GLY A 529 -12.00 2.34 7.99
N VAL A 530 -11.32 2.39 6.84
CA VAL A 530 -9.94 1.91 6.72
C VAL A 530 -9.02 2.79 7.59
N PRO A 531 -8.21 2.22 8.51
CA PRO A 531 -7.27 3.02 9.29
C PRO A 531 -6.16 3.61 8.41
N PRO A 532 -5.77 4.89 8.59
CA PRO A 532 -4.71 5.51 7.79
C PRO A 532 -3.37 4.77 7.94
N ALA A 533 -3.06 4.29 9.15
CA ALA A 533 -1.88 3.48 9.43
C ALA A 533 -1.85 2.18 8.59
N ALA A 534 -3.00 1.56 8.33
CA ALA A 534 -3.07 0.36 7.49
C ALA A 534 -2.72 0.67 6.02
N ILE A 535 -3.11 1.84 5.51
CA ILE A 535 -2.75 2.30 4.16
C ILE A 535 -1.24 2.54 4.07
N ILE A 536 -0.66 3.22 5.06
CA ILE A 536 0.79 3.47 5.12
C ILE A 536 1.56 2.15 5.22
N THR A 537 1.16 1.23 6.10
CA THR A 537 1.77 -0.11 6.19
C THR A 537 1.65 -0.87 4.88
N PHE A 538 0.50 -0.81 4.20
CA PHE A 538 0.30 -1.45 2.91
C PHE A 538 1.30 -0.93 1.87
N VAL A 539 1.35 0.39 1.68
CA VAL A 539 2.28 1.04 0.75
C VAL A 539 3.73 0.69 1.08
N SER A 540 4.11 0.75 2.36
CA SER A 540 5.45 0.42 2.83
C SER A 540 5.84 -1.03 2.50
N SER A 541 4.91 -1.97 2.69
CA SER A 541 5.13 -3.40 2.44
C SER A 541 5.32 -3.76 0.97
N LEU A 542 4.88 -2.89 0.05
CA LEU A 542 5.08 -3.08 -1.39
C LEU A 542 6.51 -2.72 -1.81
N GLY A 543 7.18 -1.88 -1.01
CA GLY A 543 8.45 -1.26 -1.38
C GLY A 543 8.29 -0.25 -2.52
N VAL A 544 9.41 0.38 -2.85
CA VAL A 544 9.50 1.38 -3.93
C VAL A 544 10.54 0.92 -4.94
N SER A 545 10.11 0.81 -6.19
CA SER A 545 10.93 0.45 -7.34
C SER A 545 10.47 1.26 -8.54
N THR A 546 11.19 1.16 -9.66
CA THR A 546 10.83 1.78 -10.95
C THR A 546 9.78 0.98 -11.72
N GLN A 547 9.34 -0.17 -11.22
CA GLN A 547 8.36 -1.02 -11.92
C GLN A 547 6.94 -0.71 -11.44
N ASN A 548 6.02 -0.55 -12.39
CA ASN A 548 4.60 -0.41 -12.09
C ASN A 548 4.09 -1.69 -11.41
N SER A 549 3.30 -1.53 -10.36
CA SER A 549 2.77 -2.64 -9.58
C SER A 549 1.24 -2.66 -9.65
N LEU A 550 0.67 -3.68 -10.30
CA LEU A 550 -0.71 -4.09 -10.09
C LEU A 550 -0.75 -4.97 -8.85
N VAL A 551 -1.46 -4.52 -7.83
CA VAL A 551 -1.54 -5.19 -6.54
C VAL A 551 -2.92 -5.80 -6.35
N GLN A 552 -2.94 -7.03 -5.84
CA GLN A 552 -4.16 -7.74 -5.52
C GLN A 552 -4.97 -7.05 -4.43
N LEU A 553 -6.29 -6.93 -4.63
CA LEU A 553 -7.19 -6.36 -3.63
C LEU A 553 -7.14 -7.14 -2.30
N SER A 554 -7.02 -8.47 -2.38
CA SER A 554 -6.91 -9.34 -1.20
C SER A 554 -5.71 -8.98 -0.32
N ARG A 555 -4.59 -8.54 -0.91
CA ARG A 555 -3.40 -8.10 -0.16
C ARG A 555 -3.65 -6.80 0.60
N PHE A 556 -4.38 -5.86 -0.01
CA PHE A 556 -4.80 -4.63 0.67
C PHE A 556 -5.74 -4.96 1.84
N GLU A 557 -6.79 -5.75 1.59
CA GLU A 557 -7.76 -6.14 2.62
C GLU A 557 -7.14 -6.96 3.74
N GLN A 558 -6.17 -7.83 3.44
CA GLN A 558 -5.39 -8.57 4.42
C GLN A 558 -4.61 -7.62 5.34
N THR A 559 -4.01 -6.56 4.78
CA THR A 559 -3.26 -5.56 5.56
C THR A 559 -4.20 -4.79 6.48
N VAL A 560 -5.36 -4.36 5.97
CA VAL A 560 -6.41 -3.70 6.76
C VAL A 560 -6.90 -4.60 7.88
N ARG A 561 -7.23 -5.87 7.59
CA ARG A 561 -7.68 -6.85 8.58
C ARG A 561 -6.63 -7.10 9.66
N SER A 562 -5.37 -7.26 9.28
CA SER A 562 -4.28 -7.52 10.23
C SER A 562 -4.08 -6.35 11.18
N HIS A 563 -4.26 -5.12 10.69
CA HIS A 563 -4.25 -3.93 11.53
C HIS A 563 -5.45 -3.90 12.48
N LEU A 564 -6.67 -4.09 11.98
CA LEU A 564 -7.90 -4.03 12.77
C LEU A 564 -7.96 -5.12 13.86
N GLU A 565 -7.48 -6.34 13.58
CA GLU A 565 -7.40 -7.44 14.55
C GLU A 565 -6.58 -7.07 15.80
N MET A 566 -5.67 -6.11 15.68
CA MET A 566 -4.80 -5.67 16.78
C MET A 566 -5.25 -4.37 17.44
N THR A 567 -6.11 -3.58 16.80
CA THR A 567 -6.42 -2.21 17.22
C THR A 567 -7.90 -1.94 17.51
N THR A 568 -8.78 -2.93 17.34
CA THR A 568 -10.22 -2.73 17.52
C THR A 568 -10.80 -3.50 18.72
N PRO A 569 -11.71 -2.88 19.50
CA PRO A 569 -12.50 -3.57 20.51
C PRO A 569 -13.51 -4.54 19.87
N ARG A 570 -13.96 -5.53 20.63
CA ARG A 570 -14.85 -6.61 20.17
C ARG A 570 -16.24 -6.50 20.79
N LEU A 571 -17.22 -6.30 19.94
CA LEU A 571 -18.62 -6.19 20.32
C LEU A 571 -19.48 -7.33 19.77
N ASN A 572 -20.61 -7.61 20.42
CA ASN A 572 -21.64 -8.47 19.84
C ASN A 572 -22.62 -7.62 19.01
N LEU A 573 -22.70 -7.92 17.71
CA LEU A 573 -23.64 -7.33 16.75
C LEU A 573 -24.37 -8.49 16.05
N ILE A 574 -25.68 -8.45 16.07
CA ILE A 574 -26.56 -9.42 15.42
C ILE A 574 -27.16 -8.77 14.18
N LEU A 575 -26.84 -9.27 12.99
CA LEU A 575 -27.31 -8.68 11.73
C LEU A 575 -28.76 -9.11 11.43
N ARG A 576 -29.09 -10.37 11.68
CA ARG A 576 -30.44 -10.92 11.47
C ARG A 576 -30.96 -11.50 12.79
N PRO A 577 -31.57 -10.68 13.65
CA PRO A 577 -31.92 -11.12 15.00
C PRO A 577 -33.09 -12.12 15.00
N ILE A 578 -32.89 -13.25 15.68
CA ILE A 578 -33.95 -14.18 16.09
C ILE A 578 -34.03 -14.14 17.62
N ARG A 579 -35.26 -14.02 18.13
CA ARG A 579 -35.52 -14.02 19.58
C ARG A 579 -35.38 -15.43 20.15
N VAL A 580 -34.74 -15.56 21.31
CA VAL A 580 -34.57 -16.79 22.06
C VAL A 580 -35.07 -16.60 23.50
N THR A 581 -35.98 -17.46 23.95
CA THR A 581 -36.43 -17.51 25.35
C THR A 581 -35.81 -18.70 26.07
N LEU A 582 -35.21 -18.44 27.24
CA LEU A 582 -34.67 -19.46 28.13
C LEU A 582 -35.74 -19.89 29.14
N GLU A 583 -36.46 -20.98 28.84
CA GLU A 583 -37.72 -21.32 29.53
C GLU A 583 -37.59 -21.53 31.04
N ASN A 584 -36.44 -22.02 31.49
CA ASN A 584 -36.17 -22.40 32.87
C ASN A 584 -35.53 -21.27 33.71
N LEU A 585 -35.25 -20.11 33.13
CA LEU A 585 -34.81 -18.94 33.90
C LEU A 585 -36.02 -18.10 34.32
N PRO A 586 -36.05 -17.55 35.55
CA PRO A 586 -37.13 -16.68 35.98
C PRO A 586 -37.18 -15.39 35.14
N ALA A 587 -38.35 -14.74 35.08
CA ALA A 587 -38.56 -13.57 34.22
C ALA A 587 -37.68 -12.37 34.61
N ASP A 588 -37.32 -12.26 35.88
CA ASP A 588 -36.43 -11.26 36.47
C ASP A 588 -34.97 -11.73 36.55
N PHE A 589 -34.62 -12.87 35.95
CA PHE A 589 -33.25 -13.35 35.91
C PHE A 589 -32.31 -12.31 35.28
N PHE A 590 -31.25 -11.99 36.00
CA PHE A 590 -30.20 -11.08 35.57
C PHE A 590 -28.83 -11.60 35.97
N LEU A 591 -27.93 -11.66 34.99
CA LEU A 591 -26.52 -11.91 35.19
C LEU A 591 -25.74 -10.83 34.44
N GLU A 592 -24.92 -10.07 35.15
CA GLU A 592 -23.97 -9.16 34.52
C GLU A 592 -22.76 -9.97 34.00
N VAL A 593 -22.60 -10.03 32.68
CA VAL A 593 -21.48 -10.71 32.04
C VAL A 593 -20.38 -9.70 31.77
N GLU A 594 -19.26 -9.85 32.47
CA GLU A 594 -18.05 -9.10 32.18
C GLU A 594 -17.23 -9.80 31.09
N LYS A 595 -16.82 -9.05 30.07
CA LYS A 595 -15.98 -9.55 28.98
C LYS A 595 -14.87 -8.56 28.61
N PRO A 596 -13.68 -9.04 28.21
CA PRO A 596 -12.64 -8.17 27.69
C PRO A 596 -13.08 -7.58 26.34
N LEU A 597 -12.81 -6.28 26.13
CA LEU A 597 -13.00 -5.66 24.81
C LEU A 597 -11.96 -6.15 23.81
N HIS A 598 -10.81 -6.63 24.24
CA HIS A 598 -9.85 -7.28 23.36
C HIS A 598 -9.14 -8.47 24.06
N PRO A 599 -9.09 -9.67 23.45
CA PRO A 599 -8.60 -10.87 24.12
C PRO A 599 -7.09 -10.87 24.38
N LYS A 600 -6.33 -10.07 23.61
CA LYS A 600 -4.86 -10.00 23.71
C LYS A 600 -4.35 -8.66 24.22
N ASP A 601 -5.24 -7.69 24.45
CA ASP A 601 -4.87 -6.35 24.87
C ASP A 601 -5.75 -5.88 26.04
N PRO A 602 -5.30 -6.13 27.28
CA PRO A 602 -6.02 -5.69 28.48
C PRO A 602 -6.16 -4.17 28.59
N SER A 603 -5.32 -3.38 27.89
CA SER A 603 -5.36 -1.91 27.97
C SER A 603 -6.63 -1.32 27.33
N MET A 604 -7.31 -2.08 26.46
CA MET A 604 -8.61 -1.69 25.91
C MET A 604 -9.76 -1.82 26.92
N GLY A 605 -9.52 -2.44 28.08
CA GLY A 605 -10.51 -2.58 29.15
C GLY A 605 -11.51 -3.72 28.95
N THR A 606 -12.53 -3.72 29.80
CA THR A 606 -13.64 -4.68 29.80
C THR A 606 -14.96 -3.97 29.55
N ALA A 607 -15.96 -4.73 29.11
CA ALA A 607 -17.34 -4.30 28.96
C ALA A 607 -18.24 -5.22 29.78
N ARG A 608 -19.31 -4.63 30.33
CA ARG A 608 -20.36 -5.34 31.06
C ARG A 608 -21.61 -5.39 30.21
N VAL A 609 -22.16 -6.59 30.01
CA VAL A 609 -23.37 -6.79 29.22
C VAL A 609 -24.40 -7.59 30.00
N PRO A 610 -25.70 -7.22 29.93
CA PRO A 610 -26.75 -7.96 30.62
C PRO A 610 -26.96 -9.33 29.97
N PHE A 611 -27.15 -10.37 30.77
CA PHE A 611 -27.70 -11.66 30.35
C PHE A 611 -29.01 -11.91 31.10
N THR A 612 -30.07 -12.20 30.34
CA THR A 612 -31.46 -12.28 30.82
C THR A 612 -32.15 -13.53 30.26
N ARG A 613 -33.37 -13.81 30.73
CA ARG A 613 -34.24 -14.87 30.16
C ARG A 613 -34.41 -14.76 28.64
N GLU A 614 -34.45 -13.54 28.12
CA GLU A 614 -34.69 -13.24 26.71
C GLU A 614 -33.40 -12.73 26.07
N VAL A 615 -32.94 -13.38 24.99
CA VAL A 615 -31.77 -12.97 24.21
C VAL A 615 -32.06 -13.03 22.71
N PHE A 616 -31.20 -12.40 21.92
CA PHE A 616 -31.20 -12.47 20.46
C PHE A 616 -29.93 -13.14 19.99
N ILE A 617 -30.05 -14.00 18.98
CA ILE A 617 -28.94 -14.61 18.24
C ILE A 617 -29.08 -14.31 16.75
N ASP A 618 -28.03 -14.52 15.96
CA ASP A 618 -28.12 -14.35 14.52
C ASP A 618 -28.83 -15.54 13.86
N ALA A 619 -29.64 -15.27 12.84
CA ALA A 619 -30.34 -16.30 12.08
C ALA A 619 -29.40 -17.36 11.48
N ASP A 620 -28.15 -17.00 11.14
CA ASP A 620 -27.15 -17.94 10.63
C ASP A 620 -26.60 -18.93 11.68
N ASP A 621 -26.95 -18.71 12.95
CA ASP A 621 -26.60 -19.56 14.08
C ASP A 621 -27.71 -20.55 14.47
N PHE A 622 -28.84 -20.56 13.77
CA PHE A 622 -29.90 -21.56 13.92
C PHE A 622 -30.23 -22.29 12.61
N ARG A 623 -30.52 -23.60 12.70
CA ARG A 623 -31.12 -24.38 11.61
C ARG A 623 -32.22 -25.28 12.17
N THR A 624 -33.29 -25.46 11.41
CA THR A 624 -34.38 -26.39 11.72
C THR A 624 -33.96 -27.86 11.60
N GLU A 625 -32.86 -28.14 10.91
CA GLU A 625 -32.28 -29.48 10.77
C GLU A 625 -30.82 -29.49 11.22
N ALA A 626 -30.46 -30.49 12.03
CA ALA A 626 -29.08 -30.69 12.48
C ALA A 626 -28.24 -31.31 11.36
N SER A 627 -27.00 -30.83 11.19
CA SER A 627 -26.05 -31.39 10.24
C SER A 627 -24.66 -31.54 10.88
N LYS A 628 -23.87 -32.50 10.39
CA LYS A 628 -22.54 -32.83 10.98
C LYS A 628 -21.53 -31.67 10.87
N ASP A 629 -21.71 -30.77 9.91
CA ASP A 629 -20.89 -29.60 9.63
C ASP A 629 -21.39 -28.31 10.31
N PHE A 630 -22.49 -28.38 11.07
CA PHE A 630 -23.09 -27.24 11.75
C PHE A 630 -22.93 -27.35 13.28
N PHE A 631 -22.05 -26.52 13.83
CA PHE A 631 -21.70 -26.54 15.27
C PHE A 631 -22.45 -25.50 16.12
N ARG A 632 -23.57 -24.96 15.61
CA ARG A 632 -24.40 -23.96 16.31
C ARG A 632 -25.73 -24.59 16.74
N LEU A 633 -26.78 -23.80 16.90
CA LEU A 633 -28.05 -24.26 17.47
C LEU A 633 -28.93 -24.97 16.43
N ALA A 634 -29.39 -26.17 16.75
CA ALA A 634 -30.32 -26.95 15.94
C ALA A 634 -31.10 -27.91 16.87
N PRO A 635 -32.18 -28.56 16.40
CA PRO A 635 -32.85 -29.57 17.21
C PRO A 635 -31.90 -30.65 17.75
N GLY A 636 -31.95 -30.88 19.06
CA GLY A 636 -31.09 -31.81 19.77
C GLY A 636 -29.64 -31.35 19.96
N ALA A 637 -29.30 -30.10 19.63
CA ALA A 637 -27.97 -29.53 19.81
C ALA A 637 -27.90 -28.52 20.97
N THR A 638 -26.70 -28.47 21.57
CA THR A 638 -26.33 -27.52 22.62
C THR A 638 -25.27 -26.56 22.07
N VAL A 639 -25.40 -25.28 22.36
CA VAL A 639 -24.46 -24.24 21.93
C VAL A 639 -24.04 -23.35 23.09
N GLY A 640 -22.77 -22.93 23.11
CA GLY A 640 -22.30 -21.91 24.05
C GLY A 640 -22.71 -20.52 23.60
N LEU A 641 -23.06 -19.66 24.54
CA LEU A 641 -23.14 -18.22 24.31
C LEU A 641 -21.80 -17.60 24.72
N LEU A 642 -21.23 -16.71 23.90
CA LEU A 642 -19.93 -16.09 24.19
C LEU A 642 -19.95 -15.40 25.56
N ASN A 643 -18.95 -15.70 26.39
CA ASN A 643 -18.77 -15.17 27.76
C ASN A 643 -19.87 -15.56 28.78
N VAL A 644 -20.89 -16.32 28.40
CA VAL A 644 -21.89 -16.84 29.35
C VAL A 644 -21.35 -18.13 30.00
N PRO A 645 -21.49 -18.32 31.32
CA PRO A 645 -20.87 -19.45 32.01
C PRO A 645 -21.35 -20.84 31.55
N LYS A 646 -22.61 -20.96 31.15
CA LYS A 646 -23.25 -22.23 30.78
C LYS A 646 -23.90 -22.15 29.39
N PRO A 647 -23.96 -23.27 28.65
CA PRO A 647 -24.55 -23.30 27.32
C PRO A 647 -26.08 -23.34 27.38
N ILE A 648 -26.70 -23.24 26.21
CA ILE A 648 -28.14 -23.39 26.01
C ILE A 648 -28.43 -24.58 25.10
N SER A 649 -29.52 -25.28 25.39
CA SER A 649 -29.99 -26.43 24.62
C SER A 649 -31.34 -26.15 24.00
N TYR A 650 -31.52 -26.54 22.73
CA TYR A 650 -32.77 -26.35 22.00
C TYR A 650 -33.94 -27.09 22.65
N VAL A 651 -35.12 -26.46 22.66
CA VAL A 651 -36.40 -27.06 23.08
C VAL A 651 -37.40 -27.07 21.93
N SER A 652 -37.76 -25.90 21.41
CA SER A 652 -38.72 -25.74 20.31
C SER A 652 -38.43 -24.47 19.51
N HIS A 653 -39.13 -24.28 18.39
CA HIS A 653 -39.11 -23.02 17.65
C HIS A 653 -40.48 -22.76 17.02
N GLU A 654 -40.74 -21.51 16.71
CA GLU A 654 -41.90 -21.04 15.96
C GLU A 654 -41.47 -20.54 14.58
N THR A 655 -42.33 -20.74 13.60
CA THR A 655 -42.14 -20.24 12.24
C THR A 655 -43.27 -19.31 11.84
N ASP A 656 -42.93 -18.32 11.03
CA ASP A 656 -43.91 -17.47 10.37
C ASP A 656 -44.72 -18.31 9.36
N PRO A 657 -46.07 -18.35 9.47
CA PRO A 657 -46.89 -19.20 8.61
C PRO A 657 -46.84 -18.85 7.12
N ALA A 658 -46.51 -17.59 6.77
CA ALA A 658 -46.52 -17.12 5.39
C ALA A 658 -45.17 -17.34 4.69
N THR A 659 -44.06 -17.18 5.42
CA THR A 659 -42.69 -17.19 4.88
C THR A 659 -41.91 -18.45 5.26
N GLY A 660 -42.35 -19.18 6.29
CA GLY A 660 -41.62 -20.31 6.87
C GLY A 660 -40.35 -19.91 7.64
N ALA A 661 -40.09 -18.60 7.80
CA ALA A 661 -38.93 -18.11 8.53
C ALA A 661 -39.07 -18.36 10.04
N VAL A 662 -37.98 -18.71 10.70
CA VAL A 662 -37.96 -18.91 12.15
C VAL A 662 -38.04 -17.55 12.85
N THR A 663 -39.06 -17.36 13.69
CA THR A 663 -39.33 -16.07 14.36
C THR A 663 -38.92 -16.09 15.83
N HIS A 664 -39.02 -17.26 16.46
CA HIS A 664 -38.75 -17.44 17.89
C HIS A 664 -38.21 -18.83 18.18
N ILE A 665 -37.27 -18.92 19.12
CA ILE A 665 -36.68 -20.19 19.57
C ILE A 665 -36.83 -20.28 21.08
N VAL A 666 -37.26 -21.44 21.57
CA VAL A 666 -37.23 -21.77 22.99
C VAL A 666 -36.03 -22.65 23.26
N CYS A 667 -35.25 -22.27 24.26
CA CYS A 667 -34.10 -23.02 24.73
C CYS A 667 -34.18 -23.21 26.24
N ARG A 668 -33.38 -24.14 26.75
CA ARG A 668 -33.11 -24.33 28.16
C ARG A 668 -31.69 -23.87 28.47
N TYR A 669 -31.50 -23.15 29.58
CA TYR A 669 -30.18 -22.85 30.14
C TYR A 669 -29.69 -24.05 30.95
N ASP A 670 -28.58 -24.65 30.54
CA ASP A 670 -28.13 -25.92 31.13
C ASP A 670 -27.41 -25.65 32.46
N GLU A 671 -28.10 -25.78 33.58
CA GLU A 671 -27.52 -25.54 34.90
C GLU A 671 -26.59 -26.67 35.37
N ASP A 672 -26.94 -27.91 35.03
CA ASP A 672 -26.27 -29.15 35.47
C ASP A 672 -25.35 -29.72 34.37
N VAL A 673 -24.43 -28.89 33.89
CA VAL A 673 -23.47 -29.28 32.87
C VAL A 673 -22.39 -30.14 33.51
N LYS A 674 -22.18 -31.36 33.00
CA LYS A 674 -21.10 -32.25 33.45
C LYS A 674 -19.75 -31.52 33.39
N GLU A 675 -18.96 -31.66 34.45
CA GLU A 675 -17.62 -31.08 34.51
C GLU A 675 -16.79 -31.49 33.28
N GLY A 676 -16.17 -30.52 32.61
CA GLY A 676 -15.42 -30.72 31.38
C GLY A 676 -16.24 -30.78 30.08
N PHE A 677 -17.57 -30.73 30.13
CA PHE A 677 -18.39 -30.59 28.92
C PHE A 677 -18.09 -29.25 28.23
N LYS A 678 -17.82 -29.32 26.93
CA LYS A 678 -17.60 -28.15 26.08
C LYS A 678 -18.55 -28.24 24.88
N PRO A 679 -19.39 -27.21 24.64
CA PRO A 679 -20.21 -27.17 23.44
C PRO A 679 -19.32 -27.15 22.18
N LYS A 680 -19.86 -27.60 21.06
CA LYS A 680 -19.10 -27.66 19.79
C LYS A 680 -18.83 -26.28 19.20
N GLY A 681 -19.57 -25.26 19.61
CA GLY A 681 -19.41 -23.89 19.15
C GLY A 681 -19.92 -22.88 20.18
N TRP A 682 -19.40 -21.66 20.07
CA TRP A 682 -19.86 -20.50 20.82
C TRP A 682 -20.35 -19.42 19.84
N ILE A 683 -21.52 -18.88 20.11
CA ILE A 683 -22.17 -17.86 19.28
C ILE A 683 -22.29 -16.54 20.03
N HIS A 684 -22.21 -15.45 19.28
CA HIS A 684 -22.54 -14.10 19.77
C HIS A 684 -24.04 -13.97 20.01
N TRP A 685 -24.39 -13.07 20.93
CA TRP A 685 -25.76 -12.85 21.39
C TRP A 685 -25.89 -11.43 21.95
N VAL A 686 -27.13 -10.93 22.05
CA VAL A 686 -27.46 -9.68 22.74
C VAL A 686 -28.72 -9.88 23.58
N ALA A 687 -28.74 -9.46 24.84
CA ALA A 687 -29.92 -9.60 25.69
C ALA A 687 -31.05 -8.62 25.33
N SER A 688 -32.28 -9.01 25.67
CA SER A 688 -33.41 -8.09 25.78
C SER A 688 -33.56 -7.64 27.23
N SER A 689 -33.18 -6.39 27.52
CA SER A 689 -33.28 -5.81 28.86
C SER A 689 -33.48 -4.29 28.77
N ALA A 690 -34.72 -3.83 28.96
CA ALA A 690 -35.05 -2.41 28.95
C ALA A 690 -34.33 -1.63 30.07
N ALA A 691 -34.16 -2.24 31.24
CA ALA A 691 -33.46 -1.64 32.39
C ALA A 691 -31.98 -1.32 32.10
N HIS A 692 -31.38 -2.01 31.12
CA HIS A 692 -29.97 -1.88 30.75
C HIS A 692 -29.79 -1.38 29.31
N ASN A 693 -30.83 -0.75 28.74
CA ASN A 693 -30.82 -0.23 27.36
C ASN A 693 -30.37 -1.26 26.30
N SER A 694 -30.73 -2.53 26.48
CA SER A 694 -30.35 -3.63 25.59
C SER A 694 -31.58 -4.23 24.89
N PRO A 695 -31.52 -4.54 23.59
CA PRO A 695 -30.43 -4.23 22.65
C PRO A 695 -30.42 -2.75 22.23
N VAL A 696 -29.29 -2.28 21.71
CA VAL A 696 -29.23 -1.03 20.94
C VAL A 696 -29.58 -1.33 19.50
N LYS A 697 -30.59 -0.63 18.95
CA LYS A 697 -30.99 -0.80 17.54
C LYS A 697 -30.06 -0.02 16.63
N VAL A 698 -29.56 -0.69 15.60
CA VAL A 698 -28.82 -0.06 14.50
C VAL A 698 -29.82 0.28 13.40
N LYS A 699 -29.81 1.54 12.96
CA LYS A 699 -30.71 2.04 11.91
C LYS A 699 -30.41 1.34 10.58
N GLU A 700 -29.14 1.30 10.22
CA GLU A 700 -28.68 0.76 8.95
C GLU A 700 -27.29 0.13 9.12
N THR A 701 -27.09 -1.08 8.60
CA THR A 701 -25.77 -1.71 8.45
C THR A 701 -25.48 -1.96 6.98
N ARG A 702 -24.47 -1.27 6.44
CA ARG A 702 -24.08 -1.30 5.04
C ARG A 702 -22.97 -2.32 4.82
N LEU A 703 -23.28 -3.38 4.08
CA LEU A 703 -22.37 -4.43 3.71
C LEU A 703 -21.89 -4.21 2.28
N PHE A 704 -20.60 -3.89 2.13
CA PHE A 704 -19.99 -3.64 0.82
C PHE A 704 -19.33 -4.90 0.27
N SER A 705 -19.49 -5.13 -1.03
CA SER A 705 -18.68 -6.07 -1.80
C SER A 705 -17.95 -5.33 -2.94
N ARG A 706 -17.28 -6.04 -3.85
CA ARG A 706 -16.57 -5.40 -4.95
C ARG A 706 -17.56 -4.63 -5.84
N LEU A 707 -17.21 -3.40 -6.20
CA LEU A 707 -18.01 -2.57 -7.11
C LEU A 707 -18.05 -3.15 -8.52
N PHE A 708 -16.96 -3.78 -8.95
CA PHE A 708 -16.81 -4.38 -10.27
C PHE A 708 -16.66 -5.91 -10.15
N LYS A 709 -17.16 -6.63 -11.15
CA LYS A 709 -17.06 -8.09 -11.24
C LYS A 709 -15.64 -8.52 -11.65
N SER A 710 -14.95 -7.73 -12.49
CA SER A 710 -13.60 -8.04 -12.96
C SER A 710 -12.49 -7.45 -12.08
N ASP A 711 -11.31 -8.08 -12.12
CA ASP A 711 -10.11 -7.58 -11.43
C ASP A 711 -9.48 -6.35 -12.11
N ASN A 712 -9.81 -6.08 -13.37
CA ASN A 712 -9.27 -4.92 -14.11
C ASN A 712 -10.35 -4.20 -14.95
N PRO A 713 -11.31 -3.53 -14.29
CA PRO A 713 -12.37 -2.78 -14.97
C PRO A 713 -11.81 -1.59 -15.78
N GLY A 714 -10.60 -1.13 -15.45
CA GLY A 714 -9.89 -0.09 -16.19
C GLY A 714 -9.64 -0.46 -17.66
N ALA A 715 -9.36 -1.73 -17.94
CA ALA A 715 -9.04 -2.25 -19.27
C ALA A 715 -10.26 -2.41 -20.19
N LEU A 716 -11.49 -2.31 -19.67
CA LEU A 716 -12.73 -2.50 -20.43
C LEU A 716 -13.15 -1.26 -21.26
N GLY A 717 -12.30 -0.24 -21.37
CA GLY A 717 -12.66 0.99 -22.09
C GLY A 717 -13.89 1.66 -21.47
N ASP A 718 -14.88 1.99 -22.29
CA ASP A 718 -16.16 2.58 -21.84
C ASP A 718 -17.21 1.54 -21.41
N ALA A 719 -16.99 0.24 -21.69
CA ALA A 719 -17.86 -0.87 -21.28
C ALA A 719 -17.70 -1.26 -19.80
N TYR A 720 -16.87 -0.54 -19.03
CA TYR A 720 -16.65 -0.83 -17.61
C TYR A 720 -17.92 -0.64 -16.74
N LEU A 721 -18.91 0.10 -17.23
CA LEU A 721 -20.20 0.25 -16.54
C LEU A 721 -21.01 -1.06 -16.56
N ASP A 722 -20.89 -1.86 -17.61
CA ASP A 722 -21.54 -3.18 -17.69
C ASP A 722 -20.89 -4.20 -16.74
N ASP A 723 -19.70 -3.88 -16.23
CA ASP A 723 -18.96 -4.69 -15.26
C ASP A 723 -19.31 -4.38 -13.80
N LEU A 724 -20.25 -3.46 -13.55
CA LEU A 724 -20.75 -3.18 -12.21
C LEU A 724 -21.39 -4.42 -11.57
N ASN A 725 -21.15 -4.59 -10.28
CA ASN A 725 -21.76 -5.62 -9.46
C ASN A 725 -23.02 -5.05 -8.79
N PRO A 726 -24.22 -5.57 -9.10
CA PRO A 726 -25.47 -5.11 -8.48
C PRO A 726 -25.51 -5.42 -6.97
N GLU A 727 -24.78 -6.45 -6.52
CA GLU A 727 -24.67 -6.86 -5.11
C GLU A 727 -23.52 -6.14 -4.38
N SER A 728 -23.00 -5.04 -4.94
CA SER A 728 -21.88 -4.27 -4.37
C SER A 728 -22.23 -3.58 -3.04
N LEU A 729 -23.51 -3.35 -2.78
CA LEU A 729 -24.04 -2.81 -1.52
C LEU A 729 -25.28 -3.59 -1.11
N LYS A 730 -25.23 -4.18 0.08
CA LYS A 730 -26.41 -4.72 0.77
C LYS A 730 -26.65 -3.95 2.05
N VAL A 731 -27.84 -3.39 2.17
CA VAL A 731 -28.30 -2.70 3.37
C VAL A 731 -29.05 -3.69 4.26
N VAL A 732 -28.68 -3.74 5.54
CA VAL A 732 -29.35 -4.55 6.57
C VAL A 732 -29.98 -3.60 7.59
N GLU A 733 -31.30 -3.65 7.68
CA GLU A 733 -32.08 -2.93 8.69
C GLU A 733 -32.38 -3.83 9.89
N GLY A 734 -32.60 -3.23 11.06
CA GLY A 734 -33.03 -3.95 12.26
C GLY A 734 -31.93 -4.76 12.95
N ALA A 735 -30.65 -4.54 12.61
CA ALA A 735 -29.54 -5.14 13.34
C ALA A 735 -29.50 -4.66 14.79
N LEU A 736 -29.04 -5.52 15.69
CA LEU A 736 -29.00 -5.29 17.14
C LEU A 736 -27.56 -5.37 17.65
N ILE A 737 -27.09 -4.34 18.35
CA ILE A 737 -25.77 -4.33 18.97
C ILE A 737 -25.90 -4.25 20.50
N GLU A 738 -24.93 -4.80 21.21
CA GLU A 738 -24.90 -4.73 22.67
C GLU A 738 -24.70 -3.28 23.18
N PRO A 739 -25.16 -2.96 24.40
CA PRO A 739 -25.06 -1.59 24.96
C PRO A 739 -23.65 -1.03 25.08
N ALA A 740 -22.63 -1.89 25.22
CA ALA A 740 -21.23 -1.50 25.32
C ALA A 740 -20.69 -0.73 24.10
N VAL A 741 -21.45 -0.68 22.99
CA VAL A 741 -21.13 0.20 21.85
C VAL A 741 -20.95 1.65 22.27
N TRP A 742 -21.71 2.14 23.24
CA TRP A 742 -21.62 3.54 23.69
C TRP A 742 -20.31 3.83 24.43
N ASP A 743 -19.78 2.88 25.19
CA ASP A 743 -18.44 2.98 25.79
C ASP A 743 -17.34 3.00 24.73
N VAL A 744 -17.51 2.19 23.67
CA VAL A 744 -16.58 2.18 22.52
C VAL A 744 -16.64 3.50 21.75
N VAL A 745 -17.82 4.09 21.55
CA VAL A 745 -17.98 5.41 20.94
C VAL A 745 -17.25 6.47 21.78
N ARG A 746 -17.56 6.58 23.07
CA ARG A 746 -16.93 7.55 23.99
C ARG A 746 -15.42 7.42 24.01
N SER A 747 -14.91 6.21 24.22
CA SER A 747 -13.47 5.98 24.32
C SER A 747 -12.74 6.24 22.99
N SER A 748 -13.36 5.93 21.85
CA SER A 748 -12.76 6.18 20.53
C SER A 748 -12.69 7.66 20.19
N LEU A 749 -13.77 8.41 20.45
CA LEU A 749 -13.79 9.86 20.24
C LEU A 749 -12.81 10.58 21.18
N LYS A 750 -12.73 10.13 22.45
CA LYS A 750 -11.75 10.64 23.40
C LYS A 750 -10.31 10.44 22.90
N ARG A 751 -9.95 9.23 22.45
CA ARG A 751 -8.62 8.95 21.89
C ARG A 751 -8.32 9.78 20.64
N ALA A 752 -9.30 9.98 19.76
CA ALA A 752 -9.14 10.83 18.59
C ALA A 752 -8.83 12.29 19.00
N ASN A 753 -9.56 12.82 19.98
CA ASN A 753 -9.31 14.15 20.52
C ASN A 753 -7.92 14.27 21.17
N GLU A 754 -7.47 13.25 21.92
CA GLU A 754 -6.12 13.23 22.50
C GLU A 754 -5.02 13.32 21.42
N VAL A 755 -5.19 12.63 20.29
CA VAL A 755 -4.26 12.73 19.15
C VAL A 755 -4.24 14.15 18.57
N VAL A 756 -5.41 14.80 18.48
CA VAL A 756 -5.50 16.20 18.02
C VAL A 756 -4.78 17.13 18.98
N GLU A 757 -4.95 16.97 20.29
CA GLU A 757 -4.26 17.78 21.30
C GLU A 757 -2.74 17.55 21.28
N LEU A 758 -2.27 16.32 21.06
CA LEU A 758 -0.85 16.03 20.88
C LEU A 758 -0.28 16.75 19.64
N ARG A 759 -1.01 16.72 18.52
CA ARG A 759 -0.61 17.47 17.30
C ARG A 759 -0.58 18.97 17.56
N LYS A 760 -1.53 19.51 18.34
CA LYS A 760 -1.52 20.92 18.76
C LYS A 760 -0.30 21.27 19.60
N ALA A 761 0.04 20.43 20.56
CA ALA A 761 1.22 20.63 21.39
C ALA A 761 2.52 20.58 20.57
N GLU A 762 2.62 19.64 19.62
CA GLU A 762 3.77 19.53 18.72
C GLU A 762 3.88 20.73 17.77
N ALA A 763 2.76 21.18 17.20
CA ALA A 763 2.72 22.37 16.36
C ALA A 763 3.13 23.63 17.13
N ALA A 764 2.60 23.82 18.34
CA ALA A 764 2.99 24.93 19.22
C ALA A 764 4.50 24.92 19.53
N LYS A 765 5.08 23.75 19.78
CA LYS A 765 6.54 23.60 19.99
C LYS A 765 7.35 23.99 18.75
N ASN A 766 6.81 23.75 17.56
CA ASN A 766 7.46 24.05 16.29
C ASN A 766 7.15 25.48 15.79
N GLY A 767 6.36 26.26 16.53
CA GLY A 767 5.91 27.59 16.12
C GLY A 767 4.96 27.57 14.91
N THR A 768 4.27 26.46 14.69
CA THR A 768 3.31 26.27 13.59
C THR A 768 1.89 26.15 14.12
N GLU A 769 0.90 26.38 13.26
CA GLU A 769 -0.49 26.08 13.60
C GLU A 769 -0.75 24.58 13.55
N ALA A 770 -1.60 24.11 14.45
CA ALA A 770 -2.00 22.72 14.48
C ALA A 770 -2.98 22.43 13.34
N PRO A 771 -2.86 21.29 12.67
CA PRO A 771 -3.88 20.86 11.73
C PRO A 771 -5.25 20.78 12.44
N PRO A 772 -6.36 21.17 11.77
CA PRO A 772 -7.70 20.93 12.30
C PRO A 772 -7.91 19.43 12.49
N SER A 773 -8.85 19.07 13.37
CA SER A 773 -9.25 17.66 13.47
C SER A 773 -9.74 17.20 12.10
N VAL A 774 -9.08 16.19 11.57
CA VAL A 774 -9.49 15.54 10.33
C VAL A 774 -10.30 14.29 10.62
N ASP A 775 -10.30 13.76 11.84
CA ASP A 775 -10.98 12.52 12.17
C ASP A 775 -12.49 12.75 12.35
N GLY A 776 -13.31 11.91 11.73
CA GLY A 776 -14.77 11.87 11.89
C GLY A 776 -15.23 10.65 12.69
N LEU A 777 -16.50 10.26 12.53
CA LEU A 777 -17.07 9.11 13.23
C LEU A 777 -16.45 7.77 12.81
N GLU A 778 -15.76 7.71 11.66
CA GLU A 778 -15.08 6.51 11.17
C GLU A 778 -13.97 6.00 12.12
N VAL A 779 -13.54 6.81 13.10
CA VAL A 779 -12.60 6.38 14.14
C VAL A 779 -13.19 5.38 15.12
N VAL A 780 -14.53 5.36 15.25
CA VAL A 780 -15.24 4.39 16.07
C VAL A 780 -15.29 3.06 15.31
N ARG A 781 -14.21 2.30 15.38
CA ARG A 781 -14.03 0.99 14.74
C ARG A 781 -14.16 -0.11 15.77
N PHE A 782 -14.79 -1.22 15.40
CA PHE A 782 -14.89 -2.40 16.26
C PHE A 782 -14.97 -3.68 15.42
N GLN A 783 -14.58 -4.78 16.03
CA GLN A 783 -14.84 -6.11 15.51
C GLN A 783 -16.19 -6.59 16.04
N ALA A 784 -17.13 -6.86 15.15
CA ALA A 784 -18.33 -7.63 15.50
C ALA A 784 -17.97 -9.12 15.58
N ASN A 785 -18.10 -9.70 16.77
CA ASN A 785 -17.74 -11.09 17.04
C ASN A 785 -18.41 -12.03 16.04
N ARG A 786 -17.61 -12.84 15.34
CA ARG A 786 -18.03 -13.81 14.31
C ARG A 786 -18.67 -13.22 13.05
N VAL A 787 -18.80 -11.90 12.95
CA VAL A 787 -19.38 -11.22 11.79
C VAL A 787 -18.29 -10.61 10.92
N ALA A 788 -17.78 -9.44 11.28
CA ALA A 788 -16.82 -8.66 10.48
C ALA A 788 -16.27 -7.46 11.28
N TYR A 789 -15.46 -6.63 10.65
CA TYR A 789 -15.03 -5.33 11.19
C TYR A 789 -15.94 -4.22 10.67
N PHE A 790 -16.39 -3.36 11.58
CA PHE A 790 -17.30 -2.25 11.28
C PHE A 790 -16.78 -0.93 11.82
N CYS A 791 -17.24 0.19 11.24
CA CYS A 791 -17.15 1.50 11.86
C CYS A 791 -18.51 2.22 11.82
N LEU A 792 -18.63 3.30 12.59
CA LEU A 792 -19.73 4.25 12.40
C LEU A 792 -19.52 5.01 11.09
N ASP A 793 -20.60 5.18 10.33
CA ASP A 793 -20.66 6.09 9.18
C ASP A 793 -20.96 7.52 9.64
N ALA A 794 -20.59 8.51 8.80
CA ALA A 794 -20.91 9.91 9.01
C ALA A 794 -22.43 10.21 9.12
N ASP A 795 -23.29 9.34 8.58
CA ASP A 795 -24.74 9.45 8.69
C ASP A 795 -25.28 9.07 10.09
N SER A 796 -24.42 8.57 10.98
CA SER A 796 -24.80 8.30 12.38
C SER A 796 -25.09 9.60 13.13
N LYS A 797 -26.13 9.60 13.96
CA LYS A 797 -26.49 10.73 14.82
C LYS A 797 -26.28 10.37 16.27
N LEU A 798 -25.27 10.97 16.89
CA LEU A 798 -25.01 10.82 18.32
C LEU A 798 -25.75 11.92 19.10
N VAL A 799 -26.21 11.62 20.31
CA VAL A 799 -26.70 12.64 21.25
C VAL A 799 -25.50 13.40 21.84
N GLU A 800 -25.67 14.68 22.21
CA GLU A 800 -24.62 15.64 22.66
C GLU A 800 -23.31 15.03 23.20
N ASP A 801 -22.18 15.45 22.61
CA ASP A 801 -20.79 15.04 22.92
C ASP A 801 -20.50 13.52 22.95
N GLY A 802 -21.43 12.68 22.46
CA GLY A 802 -21.31 11.22 22.57
C GLY A 802 -21.32 10.73 24.03
N ALA A 803 -21.61 11.61 24.99
CA ALA A 803 -21.45 11.35 26.42
C ALA A 803 -22.64 10.61 27.04
N LYS A 804 -23.80 10.60 26.38
CA LYS A 804 -25.02 9.91 26.83
C LYS A 804 -25.37 8.75 25.90
N ASP A 805 -25.88 7.66 26.47
CA ASP A 805 -26.33 6.49 25.71
C ASP A 805 -27.57 6.87 24.86
N GLY A 806 -27.45 6.80 23.53
CA GLY A 806 -28.56 7.10 22.62
C GLY A 806 -28.12 7.70 21.28
N GLY A 807 -28.99 7.59 20.27
CA GLY A 807 -28.74 8.10 18.92
C GLY A 807 -29.20 7.14 17.82
N GLU A 808 -28.94 7.51 16.56
CA GLU A 808 -29.13 6.67 15.38
C GLU A 808 -27.76 6.17 14.90
N LEU A 809 -27.50 4.86 15.00
CA LEU A 809 -26.26 4.26 14.51
C LEU A 809 -26.41 3.78 13.07
N VAL A 810 -25.49 4.20 12.20
CA VAL A 810 -25.29 3.68 10.84
C VAL A 810 -23.90 3.05 10.78
N LEU A 811 -23.83 1.78 10.38
CA LEU A 811 -22.58 1.02 10.37
C LEU A 811 -22.12 0.72 8.95
N ASN A 812 -20.82 0.89 8.71
CA ASN A 812 -20.15 0.50 7.47
C ASN A 812 -19.29 -0.75 7.71
N LEU A 813 -19.40 -1.73 6.82
CA LEU A 813 -18.45 -2.85 6.75
C LEU A 813 -17.07 -2.34 6.30
N ILE A 814 -16.04 -2.54 7.13
CA ILE A 814 -14.66 -2.24 6.77
C ILE A 814 -14.07 -3.43 6.01
N ALA A 815 -14.05 -4.60 6.65
CA ALA A 815 -13.45 -5.83 6.14
C ALA A 815 -14.06 -7.08 6.80
N SER A 816 -14.10 -8.19 6.09
CA SER A 816 -14.49 -9.50 6.64
C SER A 816 -13.44 -10.05 7.62
N LEU A 817 -13.85 -10.94 8.53
CA LEU A 817 -12.92 -11.58 9.50
C LEU A 817 -11.87 -12.48 8.84
N LYS A 818 -12.20 -13.07 7.70
CA LYS A 818 -11.32 -13.94 6.92
C LYS A 818 -11.52 -13.65 5.45
N GLU A 819 -10.52 -13.98 4.64
CA GLU A 819 -10.72 -14.02 3.19
C GLU A 819 -11.80 -15.05 2.87
N ASP A 820 -12.88 -14.62 2.20
CA ASP A 820 -13.95 -15.51 1.79
C ASP A 820 -13.45 -16.40 0.65
N LYS A 821 -12.91 -17.57 0.99
CA LYS A 821 -12.60 -18.63 0.03
C LYS A 821 -13.91 -19.17 -0.57
N GLY A 822 -14.39 -18.52 -1.62
CA GLY A 822 -15.53 -19.00 -2.44
C GLY A 822 -16.69 -18.02 -2.65
N LYS A 823 -16.69 -16.82 -2.03
CA LYS A 823 -17.66 -15.75 -2.32
C LYS A 823 -17.06 -14.58 -3.13
N GLY A 824 -15.89 -14.80 -3.73
CA GLY A 824 -15.37 -13.95 -4.79
C GLY A 824 -15.94 -14.37 -6.15
N ARG A 825 -17.22 -14.07 -6.38
CA ARG A 825 -17.85 -13.93 -7.70
C ARG A 825 -18.98 -12.93 -7.62
#